data_AF-A0A150XQB6-F1
#
_entry.id   AF-A0A150XQB6-F1
#
_cell.length_a   1.000
_cell.length_b   1.000
_cell.length_c   1.000
_cell.angle_alpha   90.00
_cell.angle_beta   90.00
_cell.angle_gamma   90.00
#
_symmetry.space_group_name_H-M   'P 1'
#
loop_
_entity.id
_entity.type
_entity.pdbx_description
1 polymer ?
#
loop_
_entity_poly.entity_id
_entity_poly.type
_entity_poly.pdbx_seq_one_letter_code
_entity_poly.pdbx_strand_id
1 'polypeptide(L)'
;MDDMILSFNKSLQTGYVDKSILSNLDYQPELLVNQKNPPKKVLSTILHELENCNQFFISVAFVTTSGVATIINKLKELEDRGIKGEILVSQYLNFTQPEALKRLVQFTNIDLRIATTGNAHTKGYIFKSKEHYNLIVGSSNLTANALSTNKEWNIKVSALDESGLVEKILNEFRSDFKKGENVTAEYILTYEKIYQSQFLLNRKNKLESLTETQAQITPNSMQKEALENLKNLRAEGKNKALIISATGTGKTYLSAFDAKAFNSKKLLFVVHRLTIAKDSLNTFKSVFGNDKTMGLYSGSEQNLDCDFVFSTIQTISKANHLDNFKKDHFDYIIIDETHRSGADSYLRLIEHFEPKFLLGMTATPERTDGNDIFQLFDHNIAYEIRLNRAMEEEMLSSFHYYGITDLSIDDTEVDRKSDFRYLVSSERVERIIEQVKFYGSDNGITRGLIFCSRKNEAVELSELFNSKGFKTIALTGDSSEEERARAIEKIETDNLSAKLDYIFTVDIFNEGIDIPKINQIIMLRPTDSAIIFIQQLGRGLRKVDGKGYLTVIDFIGNYENNYLIPIALYGDTSYNKDSLRKLITEGSRMIPGASTINFDEITKERIFQSIDTANMQLYADLKKDYNLLKFKLGRTPMMMDFIEHGSRDPFLFVDYANSYYNFIVKVEKAENIALSKQQMKLLELFAKEINNSKRLEESLILKTLIESSKLSVKELKEQVLKNHGYSISEETIKSCVSNLNFEFVREKKDGKMLPAKEIYDLDILSIVNGNFVFSNAFSAHLNQTEFKRFLVDSAAYSIYEFNRLFDADKWQNGFVLYRKYSRKDVFRILNVAENPVAQNVGGYLVSPDNEHCPIFVNYHKEEHISESTKYEDEFVNNKEFDWMSKSNRSLSSNDVQSILGQKGPIRLPLFIKKNNDEGMDFYYMGEVSPELNKVEQTTMPNDKGKQLSVVKIRFNLANPVTSIMFNYLHEKSAIKTVKPAKTAKVIPIQQSLSFEEELRNPIPLYDFYAAAGTFSELQSEKDFTLIEGPENSSSNDYFACKIIGESMNRVIPHGSICLFKPYTGGSRNGKIVLVENIDIQDPDFNSAFTIKTYSSEKSVSEESWGHTSVVLRPNSFDSSYQNIIITAENAAEMRVVGEFVKVLMDTKD
;
A
#
# COMPACT_ATOMS: atom_id res chain seq x y z
N MET A 1 37.95 11.81 19.10
CA MET A 1 38.51 10.55 19.62
C MET A 1 38.10 10.34 21.09
N ASP A 2 38.34 11.31 21.98
CA ASP A 2 37.99 11.19 23.42
C ASP A 2 36.49 10.97 23.70
N ASP A 3 35.59 11.65 22.97
CA ASP A 3 34.14 11.46 23.15
C ASP A 3 33.64 10.09 22.68
N MET A 4 34.24 9.52 21.62
CA MET A 4 33.88 8.18 21.14
C MET A 4 34.30 7.10 22.13
N ILE A 5 35.53 7.19 22.67
CA ILE A 5 36.02 6.25 23.67
C ILE A 5 35.14 6.32 24.93
N LEU A 6 34.74 7.52 25.34
CA LEU A 6 33.81 7.69 26.46
C LEU A 6 32.44 7.05 26.17
N SER A 7 31.90 7.22 24.96
CA SER A 7 30.65 6.60 24.52
C SER A 7 30.74 5.05 24.50
N PHE A 8 31.83 4.50 23.97
CA PHE A 8 32.12 3.07 23.99
C PHE A 8 32.23 2.53 25.41
N ASN A 9 32.98 3.20 26.28
CA ASN A 9 33.15 2.78 27.67
C ASN A 9 31.83 2.73 28.42
N LYS A 10 30.96 3.74 28.24
CA LYS A 10 29.60 3.71 28.81
C LYS A 10 28.79 2.53 28.26
N SER A 11 28.89 2.25 26.96
CA SER A 11 28.15 1.16 26.30
C SER A 11 28.61 -0.22 26.76
N LEU A 12 29.92 -0.39 26.99
CA LEU A 12 30.49 -1.58 27.62
C LEU A 12 29.99 -1.75 29.05
N GLN A 13 29.95 -0.68 29.85
CA GLN A 13 29.41 -0.76 31.20
C GLN A 13 27.92 -1.14 31.20
N THR A 14 27.11 -0.55 30.32
CA THR A 14 25.70 -0.89 30.20
C THR A 14 25.48 -2.36 29.82
N GLY A 15 26.19 -2.84 28.80
CA GLY A 15 25.94 -4.17 28.26
C GLY A 15 26.55 -5.32 29.07
N TYR A 16 27.69 -5.10 29.74
CA TYR A 16 28.42 -6.17 30.43
C TYR A 16 28.37 -6.07 31.96
N VAL A 17 28.04 -4.90 32.53
CA VAL A 17 28.15 -4.66 33.99
C VAL A 17 26.80 -4.29 34.59
N ASP A 18 26.16 -3.20 34.12
CA ASP A 18 24.94 -2.66 34.71
C ASP A 18 24.03 -1.99 33.67
N LYS A 19 22.89 -2.64 33.38
CA LYS A 19 21.88 -2.18 32.42
C LYS A 19 21.25 -0.81 32.76
N SER A 20 21.39 -0.30 33.98
CA SER A 20 20.82 0.99 34.39
C SER A 20 21.63 2.20 33.89
N ILE A 21 22.86 1.96 33.43
CA ILE A 21 23.74 3.01 32.90
C ILE A 21 23.25 3.41 31.51
N LEU A 22 22.98 4.70 31.30
CA LEU A 22 22.63 5.25 29.99
C LEU A 22 23.86 5.33 29.08
N SER A 23 23.76 4.73 27.89
CA SER A 23 24.82 4.72 26.88
C SER A 23 24.25 4.66 25.46
N ASN A 24 25.12 4.75 24.45
CA ASN A 24 24.67 4.68 23.06
C ASN A 24 24.30 3.23 22.68
N LEU A 25 23.05 3.03 22.24
CA LEU A 25 22.54 1.73 21.84
C LEU A 25 23.34 1.10 20.70
N ASP A 26 23.89 1.91 19.79
CA ASP A 26 24.61 1.41 18.61
C ASP A 26 25.87 0.60 18.97
N TYR A 27 26.48 0.89 20.13
CA TYR A 27 27.72 0.26 20.61
C TYR A 27 27.49 -0.76 21.73
N GLN A 28 26.25 -0.94 22.18
CA GLN A 28 25.93 -1.93 23.19
C GLN A 28 26.01 -3.34 22.58
N PRO A 29 26.50 -4.34 23.34
CA PRO A 29 26.39 -5.72 22.92
C PRO A 29 24.91 -6.13 22.86
N GLU A 30 24.53 -6.86 21.81
CA GLU A 30 23.15 -7.27 21.59
C GLU A 30 23.06 -8.78 21.35
N LEU A 31 22.09 -9.44 21.99
CA LEU A 31 21.71 -10.82 21.67
C LEU A 31 20.74 -10.80 20.49
N LEU A 32 21.21 -11.25 19.33
CA LEU A 32 20.42 -11.34 18.12
C LEU A 32 19.76 -12.72 18.02
N VAL A 33 18.43 -12.70 17.92
CA VAL A 33 17.57 -13.89 17.85
C VAL A 33 16.46 -13.67 16.82
N ASN A 34 15.97 -14.77 16.26
CA ASN A 34 14.74 -14.74 15.48
C ASN A 34 13.54 -14.96 16.42
N GLN A 35 12.59 -14.03 16.42
CA GLN A 35 11.39 -14.06 17.25
C GLN A 35 10.16 -13.62 16.43
N LYS A 36 9.03 -14.28 16.66
CA LYS A 36 7.75 -13.92 16.00
C LYS A 36 7.07 -12.72 16.66
N ASN A 37 7.15 -12.59 17.99
CA ASN A 37 6.48 -11.52 18.74
C ASN A 37 7.34 -11.04 19.93
N PRO A 38 7.79 -9.76 19.95
CA PRO A 38 7.79 -8.84 18.82
C PRO A 38 8.65 -9.38 17.66
N PRO A 39 8.36 -9.02 16.40
CA PRO A 39 9.10 -9.52 15.25
C PRO A 39 10.56 -9.04 15.29
N LYS A 40 11.49 -9.99 15.39
CA LYS A 40 12.94 -9.77 15.34
C LYS A 40 13.58 -10.80 14.42
N LYS A 41 14.52 -10.36 13.58
CA LYS A 41 15.28 -11.21 12.67
C LYS A 41 16.75 -10.84 12.74
N VAL A 42 17.63 -11.83 12.71
CA VAL A 42 19.08 -11.63 12.55
C VAL A 42 19.38 -10.93 11.22
N LEU A 43 18.60 -11.24 10.17
CA LEU A 43 18.69 -10.62 8.86
C LEU A 43 18.61 -9.09 8.94
N SER A 44 17.70 -8.54 9.75
CA SER A 44 17.51 -7.09 9.84
C SER A 44 18.77 -6.39 10.33
N THR A 45 19.47 -6.98 11.31
CA THR A 45 20.74 -6.45 11.80
C THR A 45 21.83 -6.59 10.74
N ILE A 46 21.96 -7.74 10.06
CA ILE A 46 22.96 -7.92 8.99
C ILE A 46 22.76 -6.90 7.86
N LEU A 47 21.53 -6.67 7.41
CA LEU A 47 21.23 -5.69 6.37
C LEU A 47 21.62 -4.26 6.80
N HIS A 48 21.34 -3.92 8.06
CA HIS A 48 21.71 -2.63 8.65
C HIS A 48 23.24 -2.45 8.73
N GLU A 49 23.98 -3.49 9.15
CA GLU A 49 25.44 -3.41 9.21
C GLU A 49 26.08 -3.37 7.82
N LEU A 50 25.53 -4.10 6.84
CA LEU A 50 25.96 -4.01 5.44
C LEU A 50 25.79 -2.60 4.91
N GLU A 51 24.64 -1.96 5.14
CA GLU A 51 24.34 -0.60 4.68
C GLU A 51 25.33 0.46 5.21
N ASN A 52 25.80 0.29 6.45
CA ASN A 52 26.63 1.28 7.14
C ASN A 52 28.14 0.98 7.13
N CYS A 53 28.56 -0.15 6.57
CA CYS A 53 29.97 -0.52 6.54
C CYS A 53 30.77 0.16 5.41
N ASN A 54 32.09 0.19 5.58
CA ASN A 54 33.10 0.60 4.59
C ASN A 54 33.86 -0.60 4.01
N GLN A 55 33.81 -1.75 4.69
CA GLN A 55 34.36 -3.03 4.28
C GLN A 55 33.67 -4.13 5.08
N PHE A 56 33.47 -5.31 4.50
CA PHE A 56 32.85 -6.43 5.20
C PHE A 56 33.61 -7.75 4.98
N PHE A 57 33.51 -8.63 5.97
CA PHE A 57 34.09 -9.97 5.94
C PHE A 57 33.05 -10.97 6.44
N ILE A 58 32.82 -12.04 5.69
CA ILE A 58 31.86 -13.08 6.05
C ILE A 58 32.59 -14.42 6.07
N SER A 59 32.52 -15.15 7.18
CA SER A 59 33.06 -16.49 7.32
C SER A 59 31.96 -17.42 7.82
N VAL A 60 31.40 -18.21 6.91
CA VAL A 60 30.26 -19.09 7.20
C VAL A 60 30.52 -20.51 6.72
N ALA A 61 30.08 -21.50 7.49
CA ALA A 61 30.24 -22.90 7.13
C ALA A 61 29.49 -23.25 5.84
N PHE A 62 28.26 -22.74 5.69
CA PHE A 62 27.41 -23.03 4.54
C PHE A 62 26.75 -21.77 4.01
N VAL A 63 26.62 -21.71 2.68
CA VAL A 63 25.81 -20.71 1.99
C VAL A 63 24.78 -21.39 1.10
N THR A 64 23.56 -20.86 1.13
CA THR A 64 22.46 -21.32 0.26
C THR A 64 22.03 -20.20 -0.68
N THR A 65 21.45 -20.55 -1.82
CA THR A 65 20.92 -19.61 -2.81
C THR A 65 19.87 -18.69 -2.17
N SER A 66 19.06 -19.22 -1.26
CA SER A 66 18.07 -18.44 -0.50
C SER A 66 18.72 -17.41 0.44
N GLY A 67 19.82 -17.78 1.11
CA GLY A 67 20.54 -16.84 1.97
C GLY A 67 21.14 -15.69 1.17
N VAL A 68 21.78 -15.97 0.04
CA VAL A 68 22.32 -14.91 -0.85
C VAL A 68 21.19 -14.02 -1.36
N ALA A 69 20.05 -14.59 -1.77
CA ALA A 69 18.89 -13.83 -2.24
C ALA A 69 18.38 -12.80 -1.21
N THR A 70 18.50 -13.09 0.10
CA THR A 70 18.09 -12.14 1.16
C THR A 70 18.97 -10.89 1.28
N ILE A 71 20.23 -10.93 0.83
CA ILE A 71 21.19 -9.82 0.94
C ILE A 71 21.65 -9.27 -0.42
N ILE A 72 21.19 -9.85 -1.53
CA ILE A 72 21.70 -9.57 -2.89
C ILE A 72 21.63 -8.09 -3.28
N ASN A 73 20.56 -7.38 -2.93
CA ASN A 73 20.42 -5.95 -3.20
C ASN A 73 21.44 -5.13 -2.41
N LYS A 74 21.68 -5.46 -1.14
CA LYS A 74 22.72 -4.78 -0.35
C LYS A 74 24.12 -5.06 -0.88
N LEU A 75 24.39 -6.26 -1.38
CA LEU A 75 25.66 -6.53 -2.06
C LEU A 75 25.81 -5.69 -3.33
N LYS A 76 24.73 -5.47 -4.08
CA LYS A 76 24.73 -4.61 -5.28
C LYS A 76 25.00 -3.14 -4.93
N GLU A 77 24.27 -2.60 -3.95
CA GLU A 77 24.51 -1.23 -3.45
C GLU A 77 25.96 -1.04 -2.98
N LEU A 78 26.54 -2.04 -2.32
CA LEU A 78 27.93 -1.99 -1.87
C LEU A 78 28.92 -2.04 -3.04
N GLU A 79 28.63 -2.79 -4.10
CA GLU A 79 29.40 -2.77 -5.33
C GLU A 79 29.37 -1.39 -5.99
N ASP A 80 28.18 -0.80 -6.11
CA ASP A 80 27.99 0.52 -6.72
C ASP A 80 28.71 1.63 -5.90
N ARG A 81 28.80 1.46 -4.58
CA ARG A 81 29.60 2.31 -3.67
C ARG A 81 31.10 1.99 -3.66
N GLY A 82 31.56 0.95 -4.36
CA GLY A 82 32.96 0.51 -4.40
C GLY A 82 33.47 -0.08 -3.07
N ILE A 83 32.58 -0.55 -2.20
CA ILE A 83 32.93 -1.14 -0.90
C ILE A 83 33.34 -2.59 -1.09
N LYS A 84 34.53 -2.95 -0.60
CA LYS A 84 35.10 -4.29 -0.78
C LYS A 84 34.57 -5.30 0.25
N GLY A 85 34.37 -6.54 -0.21
CA GLY A 85 33.96 -7.68 0.61
C GLY A 85 34.91 -8.86 0.48
N GLU A 86 35.13 -9.58 1.58
CA GLU A 86 35.83 -10.87 1.57
C GLU A 86 34.91 -11.95 2.15
N ILE A 87 34.63 -13.01 1.38
CA ILE A 87 33.73 -14.08 1.80
C ILE A 87 34.46 -15.41 1.79
N LEU A 88 34.53 -16.06 2.96
CA LEU A 88 34.98 -17.43 3.14
C LEU A 88 33.79 -18.34 3.39
N VAL A 89 33.64 -19.36 2.55
CA VAL A 89 32.69 -20.45 2.76
C VAL A 89 33.41 -21.78 2.90
N SER A 90 32.70 -22.88 3.18
CA SER A 90 33.31 -24.19 3.37
C SER A 90 32.65 -25.27 2.51
N GLN A 91 33.45 -26.27 2.10
CA GLN A 91 32.96 -27.54 1.54
C GLN A 91 32.50 -28.53 2.62
N TYR A 92 32.58 -28.17 3.92
CA TYR A 92 32.12 -29.02 5.01
C TYR A 92 30.71 -29.56 4.72
N LEU A 93 30.54 -30.89 4.84
CA LEU A 93 29.31 -31.64 4.53
C LEU A 93 28.73 -31.44 3.11
N ASN A 94 29.44 -30.75 2.21
CA ASN A 94 28.98 -30.37 0.88
C ASN A 94 27.60 -29.69 0.87
N PHE A 95 27.31 -28.85 1.87
CA PHE A 95 26.02 -28.14 1.97
C PHE A 95 25.98 -26.80 1.25
N THR A 96 27.15 -26.20 0.99
CA THR A 96 27.25 -24.97 0.19
C THR A 96 26.70 -25.21 -1.21
N GLN A 97 25.71 -24.41 -1.63
CA GLN A 97 25.04 -24.61 -2.91
C GLN A 97 25.87 -24.00 -4.07
N PRO A 98 26.14 -24.75 -5.15
CA PRO A 98 26.86 -24.22 -6.32
C PRO A 98 26.22 -22.97 -6.91
N GLU A 99 24.89 -22.91 -6.96
CA GLU A 99 24.15 -21.75 -7.43
C GLU A 99 24.35 -20.52 -6.55
N ALA A 100 24.50 -20.69 -5.24
CA ALA A 100 24.82 -19.60 -4.32
C ALA A 100 26.21 -19.02 -4.61
N LEU A 101 27.19 -19.87 -4.95
CA LEU A 101 28.51 -19.44 -5.37
C LEU A 101 28.46 -18.64 -6.68
N LYS A 102 27.71 -19.13 -7.69
CA LYS A 102 27.52 -18.42 -8.97
C LYS A 102 27.00 -17.00 -8.75
N ARG A 103 26.03 -16.84 -7.83
CA ARG A 103 25.46 -15.53 -7.46
C ARG A 103 26.38 -14.63 -6.65
N LEU A 104 27.36 -15.18 -5.94
CA LEU A 104 28.34 -14.34 -5.22
C LEU A 104 29.49 -13.89 -6.13
N VAL A 105 29.90 -14.75 -7.08
CA VAL A 105 30.98 -14.45 -8.04
C VAL A 105 30.60 -13.34 -9.04
N GLN A 106 29.31 -13.06 -9.23
CA GLN A 106 28.88 -11.98 -10.12
C GLN A 106 29.30 -10.58 -9.63
N PHE A 107 29.60 -10.43 -8.33
CA PHE A 107 29.99 -9.16 -7.72
C PHE A 107 31.50 -8.95 -7.82
N THR A 108 31.90 -7.87 -8.48
CA THR A 108 33.30 -7.53 -8.74
C THR A 108 34.06 -7.04 -7.51
N ASN A 109 33.34 -6.55 -6.50
CA ASN A 109 33.86 -6.06 -5.23
C ASN A 109 34.07 -7.16 -4.17
N ILE A 110 33.75 -8.43 -4.48
CA ILE A 110 33.83 -9.56 -3.54
C ILE A 110 34.97 -10.52 -3.91
N ASP A 111 35.91 -10.75 -2.99
CA ASP A 111 36.86 -11.88 -3.06
C ASP A 111 36.22 -13.09 -2.36
N LEU A 112 35.80 -14.08 -3.16
CA LEU A 112 35.12 -15.29 -2.71
C LEU A 112 36.07 -16.48 -2.69
N ARG A 113 36.20 -17.09 -1.51
CA ARG A 113 37.03 -18.27 -1.28
C ARG A 113 36.26 -19.37 -0.58
N ILE A 114 36.74 -20.59 -0.76
CA ILE A 114 36.15 -21.79 -0.16
C ILE A 114 37.22 -22.67 0.50
N ALA A 115 36.98 -23.02 1.76
CA ALA A 115 37.78 -23.97 2.50
C ALA A 115 37.44 -25.40 2.04
N THR A 116 38.43 -26.09 1.46
CA THR A 116 38.32 -27.47 0.96
C THR A 116 38.87 -28.51 1.94
N THR A 117 39.64 -28.07 2.95
CA THR A 117 40.29 -28.94 3.94
C THR A 117 39.96 -28.51 5.37
N GLY A 118 39.78 -29.50 6.26
CA GLY A 118 39.45 -29.28 7.68
C GLY A 118 37.96 -29.10 7.99
N ASN A 119 37.64 -28.98 9.28
CA ASN A 119 36.27 -28.78 9.78
C ASN A 119 35.95 -27.29 9.95
N ALA A 120 36.06 -26.51 8.87
CA ALA A 120 35.73 -25.08 8.90
C ALA A 120 34.21 -24.89 9.09
N HIS A 121 33.80 -24.61 10.33
CA HIS A 121 32.40 -24.48 10.76
C HIS A 121 32.10 -23.10 11.41
N THR A 122 32.86 -22.09 10.98
CA THR A 122 32.74 -20.69 11.42
C THR A 122 31.40 -20.08 11.01
N LYS A 123 30.94 -19.08 11.78
CA LYS A 123 29.72 -18.29 11.54
C LYS A 123 29.93 -16.89 12.10
N GLY A 124 30.73 -16.13 11.37
CA GLY A 124 31.13 -14.78 11.70
C GLY A 124 30.77 -13.82 10.58
N TYR A 125 30.16 -12.70 10.95
CA TYR A 125 29.93 -11.54 10.08
C TYR A 125 30.65 -10.35 10.71
N ILE A 126 31.52 -9.70 9.95
CA ILE A 126 32.42 -8.66 10.43
C ILE A 126 32.23 -7.46 9.53
N PHE A 127 31.88 -6.33 10.12
CA PHE A 127 31.62 -5.09 9.39
C PHE A 127 32.56 -4.02 9.92
N LYS A 128 33.33 -3.41 9.03
CA LYS A 128 34.22 -2.31 9.36
C LYS A 128 33.51 -1.00 9.06
N SER A 129 33.35 -0.15 10.06
CA SER A 129 32.91 1.24 9.93
C SER A 129 34.13 2.18 9.82
N LYS A 130 33.93 3.49 9.78
CA LYS A 130 35.05 4.46 9.72
C LYS A 130 36.01 4.38 10.93
N GLU A 131 35.49 4.10 12.12
CA GLU A 131 36.22 4.24 13.39
C GLU A 131 36.12 3.00 14.32
N HIS A 132 35.37 1.97 13.91
CA HIS A 132 35.16 0.75 14.71
C HIS A 132 34.72 -0.42 13.83
N TYR A 133 34.63 -1.61 14.43
CA TYR A 133 34.05 -2.82 13.86
C TYR A 133 32.78 -3.24 14.60
N ASN A 134 31.82 -3.78 13.86
CA ASN A 134 30.69 -4.53 14.38
C ASN A 134 30.87 -6.01 14.03
N LEU A 135 30.83 -6.84 15.06
CA LEU A 135 31.14 -8.26 14.99
C LEU A 135 29.89 -9.05 15.38
N ILE A 136 29.41 -9.92 14.49
CA ILE A 136 28.32 -10.84 14.77
C ILE A 136 28.86 -12.26 14.72
N VAL A 137 28.83 -12.96 15.86
CA VAL A 137 29.31 -14.34 15.97
C VAL A 137 28.23 -15.20 16.63
N GLY A 138 28.00 -16.39 16.09
CA GLY A 138 27.00 -17.29 16.68
C GLY A 138 26.72 -18.55 15.89
N SER A 139 25.43 -18.83 15.71
CA SER A 139 24.91 -20.08 15.14
C SER A 139 24.38 -19.92 13.71
N SER A 140 24.26 -18.68 13.21
CA SER A 140 23.60 -18.41 11.93
C SER A 140 24.53 -18.51 10.72
N ASN A 141 24.27 -19.49 9.85
CA ASN A 141 24.86 -19.55 8.50
C ASN A 141 24.14 -18.60 7.54
N LEU A 142 24.71 -18.38 6.35
CA LEU A 142 24.09 -17.57 5.29
C LEU A 142 22.99 -18.37 4.57
N THR A 143 21.89 -18.57 5.30
CA THR A 143 20.67 -19.25 4.83
C THR A 143 19.45 -18.46 5.27
N ALA A 144 18.42 -18.37 4.43
CA ALA A 144 17.26 -17.51 4.72
C ALA A 144 16.57 -17.91 6.05
N ASN A 145 16.50 -19.21 6.35
CA ASN A 145 15.93 -19.72 7.60
C ASN A 145 16.78 -19.38 8.82
N ALA A 146 18.10 -19.55 8.78
CA ALA A 146 18.96 -19.15 9.90
C ALA A 146 18.85 -17.63 10.15
N LEU A 147 18.74 -16.82 9.11
CA LEU A 147 18.67 -15.38 9.29
C LEU A 147 17.28 -14.87 9.74
N SER A 148 16.22 -15.69 9.65
CA SER A 148 14.84 -15.18 9.80
C SER A 148 13.89 -16.03 10.66
N THR A 149 14.04 -17.36 10.71
CA THR A 149 13.02 -18.26 11.29
C THR A 149 13.57 -19.22 12.34
N ASN A 150 14.74 -19.82 12.09
CA ASN A 150 15.34 -20.77 13.02
C ASN A 150 15.63 -20.11 14.36
N LYS A 151 15.57 -20.89 15.44
CA LYS A 151 16.02 -20.43 16.75
C LYS A 151 17.54 -20.36 16.76
N GLU A 152 18.06 -19.17 16.50
CA GLU A 152 19.48 -18.87 16.44
C GLU A 152 19.87 -17.94 17.58
N TRP A 153 21.05 -18.17 18.14
CA TRP A 153 21.69 -17.25 19.07
C TRP A 153 22.95 -16.70 18.42
N ASN A 154 22.99 -15.39 18.25
CA ASN A 154 24.19 -14.66 17.85
C ASN A 154 24.42 -13.50 18.80
N ILE A 155 25.67 -13.15 19.01
CA ILE A 155 26.05 -11.95 19.75
C ILE A 155 26.59 -10.91 18.78
N LYS A 156 26.03 -9.70 18.81
CA LYS A 156 26.61 -8.52 18.19
C LYS A 156 27.48 -7.82 19.22
N VAL A 157 28.70 -7.49 18.85
CA VAL A 157 29.65 -6.72 19.66
C VAL A 157 30.29 -5.65 18.80
N SER A 158 30.27 -4.41 19.27
CA SER A 158 31.04 -3.32 18.69
C SER A 158 32.41 -3.23 19.35
N ALA A 159 33.46 -2.97 18.58
CA ALA A 159 34.81 -2.87 19.09
C ALA A 159 35.66 -1.91 18.25
N LEU A 160 36.52 -1.11 18.91
CA LEU A 160 37.43 -0.20 18.23
C LEU A 160 38.51 -0.96 17.42
N ASP A 161 39.09 -0.28 16.43
CA ASP A 161 40.09 -0.83 15.51
C ASP A 161 41.30 -1.44 16.24
N GLU A 162 41.77 -0.81 17.31
CA GLU A 162 42.93 -1.25 18.10
C GLU A 162 42.56 -2.26 19.21
N SER A 163 41.32 -2.76 19.23
CA SER A 163 40.90 -3.71 20.25
C SER A 163 41.53 -5.09 20.02
N GLY A 164 41.96 -5.74 21.11
CA GLY A 164 42.51 -7.09 21.04
C GLY A 164 41.50 -8.16 20.56
N LEU A 165 40.19 -7.87 20.57
CA LEU A 165 39.17 -8.74 20.01
C LEU A 165 39.19 -8.70 18.47
N VAL A 166 39.21 -7.49 17.90
CA VAL A 166 39.29 -7.26 16.44
C VAL A 166 40.57 -7.86 15.87
N GLU A 167 41.71 -7.64 16.53
CA GLU A 167 42.99 -8.20 16.10
C GLU A 167 42.94 -9.74 15.98
N LYS A 168 42.44 -10.41 17.01
CA LYS A 168 42.35 -11.88 17.04
C LYS A 168 41.41 -12.42 15.96
N ILE A 169 40.22 -11.83 15.82
CA ILE A 169 39.22 -12.28 14.84
C ILE A 169 39.71 -12.07 13.41
N LEU A 170 40.29 -10.90 13.10
CA LEU A 170 40.80 -10.63 11.75
C LEU A 170 42.02 -11.49 11.41
N ASN A 171 42.90 -11.77 12.38
CA ASN A 171 44.03 -12.67 12.17
C ASN A 171 43.58 -14.10 11.87
N GLU A 172 42.58 -14.60 12.61
CA GLU A 172 41.99 -15.92 12.35
C GLU A 172 41.32 -15.96 10.98
N PHE A 173 40.47 -14.97 10.66
CA PHE A 173 39.81 -14.86 9.36
C PHE A 173 40.83 -14.85 8.22
N ARG A 174 41.86 -14.00 8.28
CA ARG A 174 42.89 -13.87 7.23
C ARG A 174 43.70 -15.16 7.07
N SER A 175 44.00 -15.84 8.17
CA SER A 175 44.70 -17.13 8.17
C SER A 175 43.91 -18.17 7.36
N ASP A 176 42.61 -18.28 7.61
CA ASP A 176 41.76 -19.24 6.92
C ASP A 176 41.42 -18.81 5.48
N PHE A 177 41.20 -17.52 5.27
CA PHE A 177 40.95 -16.94 3.95
C PHE A 177 42.15 -17.18 3.01
N LYS A 178 43.39 -17.06 3.52
CA LYS A 178 44.60 -17.34 2.75
C LYS A 178 44.74 -18.82 2.35
N LYS A 179 44.22 -19.75 3.16
CA LYS A 179 44.21 -21.19 2.87
C LYS A 179 43.07 -21.59 1.93
N GLY A 180 41.99 -20.81 1.88
CA GLY A 180 40.86 -21.05 1.01
C GLY A 180 41.23 -21.00 -0.48
N GLU A 181 40.61 -21.87 -1.27
CA GLU A 181 40.73 -21.86 -2.73
C GLU A 181 39.84 -20.76 -3.32
N ASN A 182 40.31 -20.11 -4.39
CA ASN A 182 39.51 -19.11 -5.10
C ASN A 182 38.35 -19.76 -5.84
N VAL A 183 37.15 -19.21 -5.67
CA VAL A 183 35.94 -19.72 -6.33
C VAL A 183 35.84 -19.15 -7.74
N THR A 184 36.40 -19.87 -8.72
CA THR A 184 36.28 -19.54 -10.15
C THR A 184 35.09 -20.26 -10.80
N ALA A 185 34.70 -19.83 -12.01
CA ALA A 185 33.68 -20.54 -12.79
C ALA A 185 34.04 -22.02 -13.04
N GLU A 186 35.33 -22.31 -13.32
CA GLU A 186 35.83 -23.68 -13.51
C GLU A 186 35.75 -24.51 -12.21
N TYR A 187 36.09 -23.90 -11.08
CA TYR A 187 35.96 -24.53 -9.77
C TYR A 187 34.50 -24.90 -9.49
N ILE A 188 33.55 -23.98 -9.73
CA ILE A 188 32.12 -24.22 -9.50
C ILE A 188 31.63 -25.42 -10.32
N LEU A 189 32.02 -25.54 -11.59
CA LEU A 189 31.64 -26.68 -12.43
C LEU A 189 32.15 -28.02 -11.88
N THR A 190 33.34 -28.02 -11.28
CA THR A 190 33.92 -29.21 -10.64
C THR A 190 33.20 -29.54 -9.34
N TYR A 191 32.96 -28.53 -8.50
CA TYR A 191 32.26 -28.68 -7.23
C TYR A 191 30.79 -29.10 -7.41
N GLU A 192 30.12 -28.64 -8.47
CA GLU A 192 28.74 -29.00 -8.77
C GLU A 192 28.55 -30.53 -8.94
N LYS A 193 29.55 -31.22 -9.50
CA LYS A 193 29.55 -32.70 -9.59
C LYS A 193 29.62 -33.35 -8.21
N ILE A 194 30.46 -32.82 -7.33
CA ILE A 194 30.60 -33.31 -5.94
C ILE A 194 29.27 -33.09 -5.19
N TYR A 195 28.73 -31.88 -5.26
CA TYR A 195 27.45 -31.52 -4.66
C TYR A 195 26.30 -32.44 -5.12
N GLN A 196 26.16 -32.66 -6.43
CA GLN A 196 25.11 -33.51 -6.99
C GLN A 196 25.23 -34.97 -6.52
N SER A 197 26.45 -35.53 -6.47
CA SER A 197 26.66 -36.88 -5.98
C SER A 197 26.25 -37.04 -4.51
N GLN A 198 26.59 -36.07 -3.65
CA GLN A 198 26.15 -36.06 -2.25
C GLN A 198 24.64 -35.90 -2.13
N PHE A 199 24.03 -35.03 -2.93
CA PHE A 199 22.58 -34.82 -2.95
C PHE A 199 21.82 -36.11 -3.29
N LEU A 200 22.27 -36.83 -4.33
CA LEU A 200 21.68 -38.11 -4.74
C LEU A 200 21.81 -39.17 -3.64
N LEU A 201 22.97 -39.22 -2.96
CA LEU A 201 23.22 -40.14 -1.86
C LEU A 201 22.30 -39.86 -0.66
N ASN A 202 22.16 -38.58 -0.28
CA ASN A 202 21.24 -38.15 0.77
C ASN A 202 19.77 -38.45 0.41
N ARG A 203 19.37 -38.22 -0.86
CA ARG A 203 18.02 -38.51 -1.34
C ARG A 203 17.73 -40.01 -1.32
N LYS A 204 18.69 -40.85 -1.72
CA LYS A 204 18.57 -42.31 -1.66
C LYS A 204 18.38 -42.79 -0.23
N ASN A 205 19.21 -42.32 0.70
CA ASN A 205 19.09 -42.64 2.13
C ASN A 205 17.73 -42.19 2.71
N LYS A 206 17.23 -41.03 2.28
CA LYS A 206 15.90 -40.53 2.67
C LYS A 206 14.77 -41.41 2.11
N LEU A 207 14.84 -41.83 0.85
CA LEU A 207 13.87 -42.75 0.26
C LEU A 207 13.87 -44.13 0.95
N GLU A 208 15.05 -44.66 1.28
CA GLU A 208 15.20 -45.93 2.02
C GLU A 208 14.67 -45.84 3.46
N SER A 209 14.68 -44.65 4.07
CA SER A 209 14.01 -44.40 5.37
C SER A 209 12.49 -44.20 5.28
N LEU A 210 11.95 -43.87 4.09
CA LEU A 210 10.52 -43.57 3.86
C LEU A 210 9.72 -44.79 3.41
N THR A 211 10.36 -45.92 3.12
CA THR A 211 9.72 -47.17 2.68
C THR A 211 8.85 -47.88 3.74
N GLU A 212 8.62 -47.29 4.93
CA GLU A 212 7.84 -47.92 6.01
C GLU A 212 6.54 -47.20 6.42
N THR A 213 6.02 -46.21 5.69
CA THR A 213 4.65 -45.71 6.00
C THR A 213 4.02 -45.01 4.80
N GLN A 214 2.90 -45.55 4.29
CA GLN A 214 1.97 -44.75 3.48
C GLN A 214 1.39 -43.67 4.40
N ALA A 215 1.97 -42.47 4.36
CA ALA A 215 1.51 -41.36 5.18
C ALA A 215 0.06 -41.01 4.79
N GLN A 216 -0.88 -41.24 5.70
CA GLN A 216 -2.26 -40.82 5.54
C GLN A 216 -2.31 -39.29 5.44
N ILE A 217 -2.93 -38.75 4.40
CA ILE A 217 -3.06 -37.30 4.22
C ILE A 217 -3.93 -36.76 5.36
N THR A 218 -3.42 -35.80 6.12
CA THR A 218 -4.11 -35.20 7.28
C THR A 218 -4.26 -33.68 7.12
N PRO A 219 -5.30 -33.07 7.71
CA PRO A 219 -5.46 -31.61 7.70
C PRO A 219 -4.35 -30.91 8.48
N ASN A 220 -3.87 -29.77 7.97
CA ASN A 220 -2.93 -28.90 8.69
C ASN A 220 -3.62 -28.09 9.82
N SER A 221 -2.85 -27.32 10.61
CA SER A 221 -3.33 -26.51 11.75
C SER A 221 -4.55 -25.65 11.39
N MET A 222 -4.44 -24.90 10.31
CA MET A 222 -5.47 -23.97 9.85
C MET A 222 -6.68 -24.68 9.27
N GLN A 223 -6.48 -25.76 8.51
CA GLN A 223 -7.60 -26.56 8.02
C GLN A 223 -8.39 -27.16 9.18
N LYS A 224 -7.75 -27.53 10.30
CA LYS A 224 -8.46 -27.96 11.51
C LYS A 224 -9.33 -26.83 12.10
N GLU A 225 -8.79 -25.62 12.19
CA GLU A 225 -9.54 -24.43 12.65
C GLU A 225 -10.74 -24.14 11.74
N ALA A 226 -10.55 -24.16 10.42
CA ALA A 226 -11.62 -23.97 9.45
C ALA A 226 -12.70 -25.07 9.54
N LEU A 227 -12.29 -26.34 9.69
CA LEU A 227 -13.21 -27.47 9.85
C LEU A 227 -14.00 -27.39 11.16
N GLU A 228 -13.38 -26.92 12.24
CA GLU A 228 -14.03 -26.68 13.53
C GLU A 228 -15.08 -25.57 13.41
N ASN A 229 -14.74 -24.46 12.76
CA ASN A 229 -15.71 -23.37 12.52
C ASN A 229 -16.88 -23.81 11.65
N LEU A 230 -16.65 -24.58 10.59
CA LEU A 230 -17.73 -25.15 9.76
C LEU A 230 -18.63 -26.08 10.57
N LYS A 231 -18.05 -26.88 11.47
CA LYS A 231 -18.82 -27.75 12.38
C LYS A 231 -19.67 -26.92 13.34
N ASN A 232 -19.13 -25.84 13.90
CA ASN A 232 -19.85 -24.95 14.81
C ASN A 232 -21.02 -24.25 14.10
N LEU A 233 -20.79 -23.70 12.89
CA LEU A 233 -21.86 -23.10 12.08
C LEU A 233 -23.01 -24.07 11.81
N ARG A 234 -22.70 -25.34 11.49
CA ARG A 234 -23.72 -26.39 11.31
C ARG A 234 -24.47 -26.69 12.61
N ALA A 235 -23.77 -26.71 13.75
CA ALA A 235 -24.39 -26.92 15.05
C ALA A 235 -25.32 -25.77 15.45
N GLU A 236 -25.05 -24.55 14.99
CA GLU A 236 -25.92 -23.38 15.11
C GLU A 236 -27.10 -23.38 14.13
N GLY A 237 -27.23 -24.41 13.28
CA GLY A 237 -28.31 -24.56 12.30
C GLY A 237 -28.09 -23.79 11.00
N LYS A 238 -26.89 -23.26 10.75
CA LYS A 238 -26.56 -22.64 9.46
C LYS A 238 -26.38 -23.70 8.38
N ASN A 239 -26.93 -23.45 7.20
CA ASN A 239 -26.86 -24.34 6.02
C ASN A 239 -26.02 -23.78 4.87
N LYS A 240 -25.45 -22.57 5.02
CA LYS A 240 -24.55 -21.97 4.02
C LYS A 240 -23.34 -21.36 4.71
N ALA A 241 -22.17 -21.44 4.07
CA ALA A 241 -20.97 -20.78 4.55
C ALA A 241 -20.00 -20.41 3.42
N LEU A 242 -19.19 -19.38 3.66
CA LEU A 242 -18.11 -18.94 2.77
C LEU A 242 -16.75 -19.11 3.46
N ILE A 243 -15.78 -19.68 2.75
CA ILE A 243 -14.37 -19.72 3.15
C ILE A 243 -13.57 -18.79 2.25
N ILE A 244 -12.85 -17.87 2.87
CA ILE A 244 -11.91 -16.98 2.21
C ILE A 244 -10.50 -17.52 2.45
N SER A 245 -9.81 -17.93 1.39
CA SER A 245 -8.49 -18.55 1.55
C SER A 245 -7.54 -18.18 0.42
N ALA A 246 -6.37 -17.67 0.80
CA ALA A 246 -5.29 -17.32 -0.11
C ALA A 246 -4.97 -18.48 -1.08
N THR A 247 -4.54 -18.13 -2.29
CA THR A 247 -4.11 -19.13 -3.27
C THR A 247 -2.93 -19.95 -2.74
N GLY A 248 -2.96 -21.27 -2.95
CA GLY A 248 -1.87 -22.17 -2.53
C GLY A 248 -2.03 -22.77 -1.13
N THR A 249 -3.10 -22.44 -0.39
CA THR A 249 -3.37 -22.97 0.96
C THR A 249 -4.06 -24.34 0.99
N GLY A 250 -4.39 -24.91 -0.18
CA GLY A 250 -5.04 -26.22 -0.28
C GLY A 250 -6.57 -26.20 -0.12
N LYS A 251 -7.27 -25.23 -0.71
CA LYS A 251 -8.75 -25.13 -0.73
C LYS A 251 -9.45 -26.44 -1.11
N THR A 252 -8.92 -27.15 -2.10
CA THR A 252 -9.45 -28.44 -2.56
C THR A 252 -9.32 -29.55 -1.50
N TYR A 253 -8.21 -29.59 -0.76
CA TYR A 253 -8.07 -30.52 0.36
C TYR A 253 -8.99 -30.17 1.52
N LEU A 254 -9.11 -28.88 1.85
CA LEU A 254 -10.03 -28.41 2.89
C LEU A 254 -11.48 -28.82 2.62
N SER A 255 -11.97 -28.58 1.39
CA SER A 255 -13.32 -29.02 0.98
C SER A 255 -13.49 -30.53 1.00
N ALA A 256 -12.48 -31.31 0.61
CA ALA A 256 -12.54 -32.77 0.68
C ALA A 256 -12.64 -33.27 2.14
N PHE A 257 -11.82 -32.72 3.04
CA PHE A 257 -11.87 -33.06 4.47
C PHE A 257 -13.20 -32.67 5.11
N ASP A 258 -13.74 -31.51 4.73
CA ASP A 258 -15.02 -31.04 5.24
C ASP A 258 -16.20 -31.89 4.72
N ALA A 259 -16.20 -32.27 3.44
CA ALA A 259 -17.16 -33.21 2.88
C ALA A 259 -17.13 -34.56 3.61
N LYS A 260 -15.94 -35.01 4.02
CA LYS A 260 -15.76 -36.25 4.80
C LYS A 260 -16.29 -36.09 6.21
N ALA A 261 -16.01 -34.96 6.87
CA ALA A 261 -16.52 -34.64 8.20
C ALA A 261 -18.05 -34.47 8.24
N PHE A 262 -18.63 -33.90 7.19
CA PHE A 262 -20.08 -33.78 6.98
C PHE A 262 -20.75 -35.13 6.67
N ASN A 263 -19.97 -36.14 6.25
CA ASN A 263 -20.45 -37.44 5.80
C ASN A 263 -21.45 -37.34 4.63
N SER A 264 -21.09 -36.54 3.61
CA SER A 264 -21.96 -36.33 2.43
C SER A 264 -22.28 -37.65 1.71
N LYS A 265 -23.55 -37.81 1.34
CA LYS A 265 -24.03 -38.91 0.51
C LYS A 265 -24.04 -38.54 -0.97
N LYS A 266 -24.44 -37.31 -1.30
CA LYS A 266 -24.57 -36.82 -2.67
C LYS A 266 -23.98 -35.42 -2.78
N LEU A 267 -22.78 -35.32 -3.36
CA LEU A 267 -22.02 -34.06 -3.44
C LEU A 267 -21.98 -33.52 -4.86
N LEU A 268 -22.14 -32.22 -5.01
CA LEU A 268 -21.84 -31.49 -6.25
C LEU A 268 -20.68 -30.53 -6.01
N PHE A 269 -19.58 -30.71 -6.73
CA PHE A 269 -18.43 -29.82 -6.73
C PHE A 269 -18.42 -28.99 -8.02
N VAL A 270 -18.58 -27.68 -7.89
CA VAL A 270 -18.71 -26.75 -9.03
C VAL A 270 -17.48 -25.86 -9.13
N VAL A 271 -16.92 -25.79 -10.34
CA VAL A 271 -15.76 -24.96 -10.69
C VAL A 271 -16.02 -24.19 -11.99
N HIS A 272 -15.13 -23.26 -12.35
CA HIS A 272 -15.28 -22.47 -13.57
C HIS A 272 -14.58 -23.06 -14.81
N ARG A 273 -13.72 -24.09 -14.64
CA ARG A 273 -12.92 -24.73 -15.71
C ARG A 273 -12.88 -26.25 -15.55
N LEU A 274 -12.82 -26.95 -16.68
CA LEU A 274 -12.81 -28.42 -16.73
C LEU A 274 -11.55 -29.04 -16.12
N THR A 275 -10.40 -28.41 -16.31
CA THR A 275 -9.12 -28.88 -15.74
C THR A 275 -9.17 -28.94 -14.22
N ILE A 276 -9.66 -27.87 -13.58
CA ILE A 276 -9.84 -27.79 -12.12
C ILE A 276 -10.81 -28.88 -11.64
N ALA A 277 -11.88 -29.16 -12.38
CA ALA A 277 -12.83 -30.21 -12.02
C ALA A 277 -12.14 -31.59 -11.95
N LYS A 278 -11.23 -31.88 -12.91
CA LYS A 278 -10.45 -33.12 -12.95
C LYS A 278 -9.44 -33.19 -11.79
N ASP A 279 -8.73 -32.10 -11.51
CA ASP A 279 -7.76 -32.03 -10.41
C ASP A 279 -8.44 -32.17 -9.04
N SER A 280 -9.60 -31.54 -8.86
CA SER A 280 -10.43 -31.69 -7.67
C SER A 280 -10.95 -33.11 -7.50
N LEU A 281 -11.39 -33.75 -8.58
CA LEU A 281 -11.81 -35.16 -8.56
C LEU A 281 -10.66 -36.07 -8.09
N ASN A 282 -9.44 -35.87 -8.61
CA ASN A 282 -8.26 -36.64 -8.18
C ASN A 282 -7.91 -36.38 -6.70
N THR A 283 -8.05 -35.15 -6.23
CA THR A 283 -7.83 -34.79 -4.83
C THR A 283 -8.85 -35.44 -3.91
N PHE A 284 -10.14 -35.46 -4.29
CA PHE A 284 -11.16 -36.14 -3.50
C PHE A 284 -10.92 -37.66 -3.46
N LYS A 285 -10.48 -38.27 -4.56
CA LYS A 285 -10.09 -39.69 -4.58
C LYS A 285 -8.95 -39.99 -3.60
N SER A 286 -7.96 -39.10 -3.44
CA SER A 286 -6.86 -39.34 -2.49
C SER A 286 -7.30 -39.26 -1.02
N VAL A 287 -8.37 -38.53 -0.71
CA VAL A 287 -8.90 -38.35 0.66
C VAL A 287 -9.96 -39.40 1.04
N PHE A 288 -10.80 -39.82 0.09
CA PHE A 288 -11.89 -40.79 0.31
C PHE A 288 -11.52 -42.22 -0.12
N GLY A 289 -10.44 -42.41 -0.89
CA GLY A 289 -10.07 -43.72 -1.41
C GLY A 289 -11.22 -44.36 -2.21
N ASN A 290 -11.64 -45.56 -1.81
CA ASN A 290 -12.71 -46.32 -2.46
C ASN A 290 -14.08 -46.18 -1.74
N ASP A 291 -14.20 -45.29 -0.75
CA ASP A 291 -15.42 -45.17 0.07
C ASP A 291 -16.62 -44.57 -0.70
N LYS A 292 -16.36 -43.86 -1.79
CA LYS A 292 -17.36 -43.11 -2.59
C LYS A 292 -17.08 -43.21 -4.08
N THR A 293 -18.13 -43.31 -4.88
CA THR A 293 -18.05 -43.23 -6.34
C THR A 293 -18.02 -41.77 -6.80
N MET A 294 -17.16 -41.44 -7.76
CA MET A 294 -16.93 -40.05 -8.19
C MET A 294 -16.90 -39.94 -9.72
N GLY A 295 -17.55 -38.94 -10.29
CA GLY A 295 -17.68 -38.75 -11.73
C GLY A 295 -17.59 -37.30 -12.17
N LEU A 296 -17.22 -37.10 -13.44
CA LEU A 296 -17.20 -35.80 -14.11
C LEU A 296 -18.51 -35.59 -14.88
N TYR A 297 -19.05 -34.37 -14.80
CA TYR A 297 -20.24 -33.93 -15.52
C TYR A 297 -19.93 -32.67 -16.32
N SER A 298 -19.47 -32.84 -17.56
CA SER A 298 -19.06 -31.76 -18.45
C SER A 298 -19.16 -32.19 -19.91
N GLY A 299 -19.87 -31.40 -20.73
CA GLY A 299 -19.94 -31.59 -22.19
C GLY A 299 -20.26 -33.04 -22.61
N SER A 300 -19.21 -33.75 -23.05
CA SER A 300 -19.24 -35.14 -23.56
C SER A 300 -19.28 -36.23 -22.49
N GLU A 301 -18.88 -35.95 -21.25
CA GLU A 301 -18.92 -36.90 -20.13
C GLU A 301 -20.03 -36.49 -19.16
N GLN A 302 -21.05 -37.34 -19.01
CA GLN A 302 -22.23 -37.08 -18.16
C GLN A 302 -22.44 -38.25 -17.19
N ASN A 303 -21.45 -38.49 -16.32
CA ASN A 303 -21.55 -39.56 -15.33
C ASN A 303 -22.47 -39.12 -14.17
N LEU A 304 -23.74 -39.54 -14.23
CA LEU A 304 -24.79 -39.18 -13.26
C LEU A 304 -24.93 -40.20 -12.12
N ASP A 305 -24.55 -41.46 -12.34
CA ASP A 305 -24.64 -42.54 -11.35
C ASP A 305 -23.41 -42.59 -10.42
N CYS A 306 -23.11 -41.48 -9.76
CA CYS A 306 -22.03 -41.41 -8.76
C CYS A 306 -22.47 -40.70 -7.48
N ASP A 307 -21.77 -40.94 -6.38
CA ASP A 307 -22.01 -40.25 -5.11
C ASP A 307 -21.59 -38.79 -5.24
N PHE A 308 -20.41 -38.51 -5.81
CA PHE A 308 -19.87 -37.16 -5.96
C PHE A 308 -19.70 -36.77 -7.43
N VAL A 309 -20.33 -35.67 -7.82
CA VAL A 309 -20.31 -35.11 -9.18
C VAL A 309 -19.42 -33.88 -9.22
N PHE A 310 -18.49 -33.84 -10.17
CA PHE A 310 -17.63 -32.68 -10.44
C PHE A 310 -18.03 -32.04 -11.76
N SER A 311 -18.37 -30.75 -11.76
CA SER A 311 -18.90 -30.06 -12.95
C SER A 311 -18.38 -28.63 -13.10
N THR A 312 -18.45 -28.13 -14.33
CA THR A 312 -18.23 -26.71 -14.60
C THR A 312 -19.53 -25.94 -14.49
N ILE A 313 -19.48 -24.71 -13.98
CA ILE A 313 -20.66 -23.86 -13.83
C ILE A 313 -21.40 -23.65 -15.16
N GLN A 314 -20.67 -23.52 -16.27
CA GLN A 314 -21.23 -23.31 -17.61
C GLN A 314 -22.04 -24.53 -18.08
N THR A 315 -21.74 -25.73 -17.57
CA THR A 315 -22.47 -26.95 -17.90
C THR A 315 -23.68 -27.11 -17.00
N ILE A 316 -23.48 -27.14 -15.68
CA ILE A 316 -24.53 -27.49 -14.73
C ILE A 316 -25.63 -26.41 -14.62
N SER A 317 -25.33 -25.14 -14.87
CA SER A 317 -26.29 -24.03 -14.71
C SER A 317 -27.26 -23.80 -15.89
N LYS A 318 -27.17 -24.60 -16.95
CA LYS A 318 -28.12 -24.51 -18.07
C LYS A 318 -29.44 -25.18 -17.68
N ALA A 319 -30.56 -24.57 -18.05
CA ALA A 319 -31.90 -25.03 -17.65
C ALA A 319 -32.14 -26.51 -17.95
N ASN A 320 -31.80 -26.97 -19.16
CA ASN A 320 -31.93 -28.36 -19.58
C ASN A 320 -31.11 -29.37 -18.75
N HIS A 321 -30.06 -28.93 -18.04
CA HIS A 321 -29.30 -29.77 -17.13
C HIS A 321 -29.82 -29.66 -15.70
N LEU A 322 -30.23 -28.47 -15.24
CA LEU A 322 -30.82 -28.28 -13.92
C LEU A 322 -32.11 -29.12 -13.75
N ASP A 323 -32.96 -29.15 -14.78
CA ASP A 323 -34.22 -29.90 -14.79
C ASP A 323 -34.03 -31.43 -14.67
N ASN A 324 -32.83 -31.94 -14.96
CA ASN A 324 -32.53 -33.37 -14.79
C ASN A 324 -32.32 -33.76 -13.32
N PHE A 325 -32.18 -32.80 -12.42
CA PHE A 325 -31.96 -33.04 -10.99
C PHE A 325 -33.12 -32.49 -10.16
N LYS A 326 -33.53 -33.26 -9.16
CA LYS A 326 -34.41 -32.75 -8.10
C LYS A 326 -33.68 -31.68 -7.30
N LYS A 327 -34.43 -30.72 -6.74
CA LYS A 327 -33.88 -29.64 -5.91
C LYS A 327 -33.06 -30.17 -4.72
N ASP A 328 -33.48 -31.28 -4.13
CA ASP A 328 -32.85 -31.93 -2.96
C ASP A 328 -31.88 -33.06 -3.33
N HIS A 329 -31.52 -33.21 -4.61
CA HIS A 329 -30.69 -34.32 -5.08
C HIS A 329 -29.30 -34.36 -4.43
N PHE A 330 -28.68 -33.19 -4.26
CA PHE A 330 -27.38 -33.04 -3.61
C PHE A 330 -27.56 -32.64 -2.15
N ASP A 331 -26.99 -33.42 -1.23
CA ASP A 331 -27.00 -33.05 0.20
C ASP A 331 -25.89 -32.05 0.54
N TYR A 332 -24.84 -31.98 -0.28
CA TYR A 332 -23.76 -31.02 -0.13
C TYR A 332 -23.36 -30.43 -1.50
N ILE A 333 -23.43 -29.11 -1.64
CA ILE A 333 -22.87 -28.38 -2.79
C ILE A 333 -21.64 -27.58 -2.35
N ILE A 334 -20.56 -27.68 -3.14
CA ILE A 334 -19.33 -26.90 -2.96
C ILE A 334 -19.07 -26.10 -4.24
N ILE A 335 -18.88 -24.79 -4.10
CA ILE A 335 -18.59 -23.88 -5.21
C ILE A 335 -17.19 -23.30 -5.01
N ASP A 336 -16.24 -23.59 -5.89
CA ASP A 336 -14.92 -22.97 -5.89
C ASP A 336 -14.88 -21.72 -6.77
N GLU A 337 -13.98 -20.80 -6.43
CA GLU A 337 -13.90 -19.44 -6.99
C GLU A 337 -15.25 -18.71 -7.03
N THR A 338 -15.92 -18.75 -5.88
CA THR A 338 -17.24 -18.17 -5.63
C THR A 338 -17.29 -16.65 -5.88
N HIS A 339 -16.16 -15.95 -6.00
CA HIS A 339 -16.17 -14.53 -6.40
C HIS A 339 -16.79 -14.30 -7.79
N ARG A 340 -16.89 -15.35 -8.62
CA ARG A 340 -17.61 -15.32 -9.91
C ARG A 340 -19.14 -15.49 -9.78
N SER A 341 -19.67 -15.68 -8.57
CA SER A 341 -21.05 -16.14 -8.31
C SER A 341 -22.18 -15.15 -8.55
N GLY A 342 -21.88 -13.88 -8.81
CA GLY A 342 -22.89 -12.89 -9.22
C GLY A 342 -23.17 -12.88 -10.72
N ALA A 343 -22.58 -13.80 -11.50
CA ALA A 343 -23.06 -14.06 -12.86
C ALA A 343 -24.36 -14.89 -12.79
N ASP A 344 -25.32 -14.62 -13.68
CA ASP A 344 -26.63 -15.28 -13.70
C ASP A 344 -26.57 -16.82 -13.62
N SER A 345 -25.49 -17.42 -14.14
CA SER A 345 -25.27 -18.87 -14.07
C SER A 345 -25.16 -19.42 -12.65
N TYR A 346 -24.49 -18.70 -11.75
CA TYR A 346 -24.32 -19.13 -10.37
C TYR A 346 -25.59 -18.87 -9.55
N LEU A 347 -26.24 -17.73 -9.76
CA LEU A 347 -27.53 -17.42 -9.14
C LEU A 347 -28.56 -18.50 -9.48
N ARG A 348 -28.72 -18.86 -10.76
CA ARG A 348 -29.60 -19.96 -11.18
C ARG A 348 -29.31 -21.29 -10.49
N LEU A 349 -28.04 -21.63 -10.29
CA LEU A 349 -27.66 -22.86 -9.60
C LEU A 349 -28.02 -22.82 -8.11
N ILE A 350 -27.72 -21.71 -7.44
CA ILE A 350 -27.96 -21.53 -6.00
C ILE A 350 -29.47 -21.44 -5.71
N GLU A 351 -30.26 -20.84 -6.61
CA GLU A 351 -31.73 -20.75 -6.48
C GLU A 351 -32.45 -22.06 -6.79
N HIS A 352 -31.88 -22.92 -7.64
CA HIS A 352 -32.50 -24.19 -8.03
C HIS A 352 -32.37 -25.27 -6.97
N PHE A 353 -31.18 -25.45 -6.39
CA PHE A 353 -30.90 -26.54 -5.45
C PHE A 353 -31.13 -26.13 -3.98
N GLU A 354 -31.62 -27.08 -3.19
CA GLU A 354 -31.88 -26.95 -1.75
C GLU A 354 -31.03 -27.98 -0.96
N PRO A 355 -29.69 -27.85 -0.95
CA PRO A 355 -28.83 -28.79 -0.24
C PRO A 355 -28.93 -28.63 1.27
N LYS A 356 -28.51 -29.67 2.02
CA LYS A 356 -28.38 -29.56 3.48
C LYS A 356 -27.25 -28.63 3.89
N PHE A 357 -26.22 -28.52 3.07
CA PHE A 357 -25.15 -27.55 3.24
C PHE A 357 -24.64 -27.02 1.88
N LEU A 358 -24.38 -25.72 1.80
CA LEU A 358 -23.76 -25.05 0.66
C LEU A 358 -22.47 -24.36 1.11
N LEU A 359 -21.34 -24.73 0.52
CA LEU A 359 -20.04 -24.15 0.83
C LEU A 359 -19.50 -23.38 -0.38
N GLY A 360 -19.23 -22.09 -0.19
CA GLY A 360 -18.47 -21.27 -1.12
C GLY A 360 -17.00 -21.20 -0.71
N MET A 361 -16.10 -21.24 -1.68
CA MET A 361 -14.67 -20.98 -1.46
C MET A 361 -14.19 -19.91 -2.44
N THR A 362 -13.40 -18.96 -1.95
CA THR A 362 -12.78 -17.93 -2.80
C THR A 362 -11.49 -17.43 -2.17
N ALA A 363 -10.56 -16.94 -2.99
CA ALA A 363 -9.42 -16.18 -2.47
C ALA A 363 -9.74 -14.69 -2.24
N THR A 364 -10.73 -14.18 -2.97
CA THR A 364 -10.94 -12.74 -3.14
C THR A 364 -12.45 -12.48 -3.17
N PRO A 365 -13.11 -12.40 -2.00
CA PRO A 365 -14.54 -12.11 -1.97
C PRO A 365 -14.86 -10.68 -2.42
N GLU A 366 -13.88 -9.78 -2.38
CA GLU A 366 -14.01 -8.38 -2.79
C GLU A 366 -14.12 -8.26 -4.32
N ARG A 367 -15.31 -7.93 -4.83
CA ARG A 367 -15.53 -7.65 -6.26
C ARG A 367 -15.46 -6.16 -6.59
N THR A 368 -15.05 -5.84 -7.81
CA THR A 368 -15.03 -4.45 -8.33
C THR A 368 -16.39 -3.98 -8.85
N ASP A 369 -17.31 -4.89 -9.14
CA ASP A 369 -18.63 -4.60 -9.72
C ASP A 369 -19.75 -4.44 -8.68
N GLY A 370 -19.43 -4.50 -7.38
CA GLY A 370 -20.35 -4.16 -6.30
C GLY A 370 -21.36 -5.24 -5.89
N ASN A 371 -21.30 -6.45 -6.47
CA ASN A 371 -22.19 -7.55 -6.11
C ASN A 371 -21.85 -8.18 -4.74
N ASP A 372 -22.84 -8.26 -3.84
CA ASP A 372 -22.69 -8.83 -2.49
C ASP A 372 -22.70 -10.37 -2.54
N ILE A 373 -21.51 -10.98 -2.67
CA ILE A 373 -21.40 -12.44 -2.59
C ILE A 373 -21.66 -12.99 -1.19
N PHE A 374 -21.52 -12.18 -0.14
CA PHE A 374 -21.67 -12.62 1.24
C PHE A 374 -23.15 -12.92 1.53
N GLN A 375 -24.05 -12.12 0.96
CA GLN A 375 -25.49 -12.36 1.03
C GLN A 375 -25.89 -13.74 0.51
N LEU A 376 -25.23 -14.26 -0.54
CA LEU A 376 -25.53 -15.59 -1.11
C LEU A 376 -25.28 -16.73 -0.10
N PHE A 377 -24.41 -16.51 0.89
CA PHE A 377 -24.06 -17.45 1.95
C PHE A 377 -24.57 -17.00 3.32
N ASP A 378 -25.61 -16.15 3.33
CA ASP A 378 -26.25 -15.59 4.53
C ASP A 378 -25.26 -14.91 5.49
N HIS A 379 -24.21 -14.29 4.93
CA HIS A 379 -23.11 -13.64 5.64
C HIS A 379 -22.30 -14.55 6.59
N ASN A 380 -22.43 -15.87 6.47
CA ASN A 380 -21.70 -16.82 7.30
C ASN A 380 -20.29 -17.05 6.75
N ILE A 381 -19.30 -16.28 7.23
CA ILE A 381 -17.88 -16.50 6.91
C ILE A 381 -17.32 -17.55 7.88
N ALA A 382 -17.05 -18.76 7.39
CA ALA A 382 -16.50 -19.84 8.23
C ALA A 382 -15.03 -19.62 8.59
N TYR A 383 -14.26 -19.06 7.67
CA TYR A 383 -12.83 -18.85 7.87
C TYR A 383 -12.24 -17.84 6.88
N GLU A 384 -11.30 -17.01 7.32
CA GLU A 384 -10.54 -16.08 6.48
C GLU A 384 -9.03 -16.24 6.69
N ILE A 385 -8.30 -16.55 5.61
CA ILE A 385 -6.83 -16.56 5.60
C ILE A 385 -6.27 -15.83 4.38
N ARG A 386 -5.46 -14.81 4.66
CA ARG A 386 -4.74 -14.01 3.67
C ARG A 386 -3.26 -14.40 3.59
N LEU A 387 -2.52 -13.77 2.67
CA LEU A 387 -1.12 -14.06 2.36
C LEU A 387 -0.22 -14.15 3.59
N ASN A 388 -0.22 -13.15 4.47
CA ASN A 388 0.67 -13.10 5.64
C ASN A 388 0.46 -14.26 6.61
N ARG A 389 -0.79 -14.52 7.00
CA ARG A 389 -1.12 -15.65 7.89
C ARG A 389 -0.78 -17.00 7.23
N ALA A 390 -0.96 -17.12 5.91
CA ALA A 390 -0.54 -18.31 5.16
C ALA A 390 0.99 -18.49 5.09
N MET A 391 1.76 -17.39 5.14
CA MET A 391 3.22 -17.43 5.29
C MET A 391 3.65 -17.78 6.72
N GLU A 392 2.98 -17.24 7.75
CA GLU A 392 3.26 -17.50 9.17
C GLU A 392 3.12 -18.98 9.53
N GLU A 393 2.14 -19.65 8.93
CA GLU A 393 1.87 -21.09 9.06
C GLU A 393 2.75 -21.95 8.13
N GLU A 394 3.71 -21.33 7.42
CA GLU A 394 4.62 -22.00 6.48
C GLU A 394 3.88 -22.88 5.45
N MET A 395 2.75 -22.41 4.92
CA MET A 395 1.98 -23.17 3.93
C MET A 395 2.37 -22.82 2.51
N LEU A 396 2.92 -21.64 2.33
CA LEU A 396 3.38 -21.10 1.06
C LEU A 396 4.90 -21.23 0.96
N SER A 397 5.39 -21.36 -0.27
CA SER A 397 6.80 -21.18 -0.57
C SER A 397 7.21 -19.78 -0.11
N SER A 398 8.40 -19.66 0.49
CA SER A 398 8.99 -18.34 0.70
C SER A 398 9.19 -17.64 -0.65
N PHE A 399 9.23 -16.32 -0.62
CA PHE A 399 9.50 -15.52 -1.81
C PHE A 399 10.47 -14.38 -1.53
N HIS A 400 11.22 -13.99 -2.56
CA HIS A 400 12.06 -12.80 -2.55
C HIS A 400 11.55 -11.84 -3.61
N TYR A 401 10.96 -10.74 -3.16
CA TYR A 401 10.39 -9.69 -4.00
C TYR A 401 11.42 -8.58 -4.21
N TYR A 402 11.59 -8.19 -5.46
CA TYR A 402 12.50 -7.14 -5.92
C TYR A 402 11.69 -6.15 -6.77
N GLY A 403 11.34 -5.01 -6.17
CA GLY A 403 10.76 -3.88 -6.88
C GLY A 403 11.87 -3.03 -7.48
N ILE A 404 11.93 -2.99 -8.80
CA ILE A 404 12.99 -2.32 -9.56
C ILE A 404 12.41 -1.31 -10.54
N THR A 405 13.18 -0.28 -10.81
CA THR A 405 12.80 0.79 -11.74
C THR A 405 12.67 0.22 -13.16
N ASP A 406 11.57 0.52 -13.87
CA ASP A 406 11.34 -0.06 -15.21
C ASP A 406 12.27 0.51 -16.32
N LEU A 407 12.17 1.80 -16.66
CA LEU A 407 13.12 2.50 -17.56
C LEU A 407 13.49 3.86 -16.97
N SER A 408 14.72 4.28 -17.26
CA SER A 408 15.27 5.64 -17.07
C SER A 408 16.08 5.96 -18.33
N ILE A 409 15.76 7.04 -19.05
CA ILE A 409 16.53 7.50 -20.22
C ILE A 409 17.21 8.82 -19.81
N ASP A 410 18.54 8.93 -19.94
CA ASP A 410 19.31 10.16 -19.67
C ASP A 410 18.97 10.88 -18.34
N ASP A 411 18.79 10.12 -17.24
CA ASP A 411 18.34 10.64 -15.93
C ASP A 411 17.07 11.53 -15.99
N THR A 412 16.30 11.41 -17.07
CA THR A 412 15.03 12.11 -17.29
C THR A 412 13.89 11.10 -17.41
N GLU A 413 12.79 11.40 -16.70
CA GLU A 413 11.67 10.50 -16.52
C GLU A 413 10.84 10.39 -17.81
N VAL A 414 10.57 9.16 -18.24
CA VAL A 414 9.54 8.91 -19.26
C VAL A 414 8.23 8.66 -18.53
N ASP A 415 7.35 9.65 -18.51
CA ASP A 415 5.97 9.47 -18.06
C ASP A 415 5.25 8.53 -19.05
N ARG A 416 5.04 7.29 -18.63
CA ARG A 416 4.53 6.22 -19.49
C ARG A 416 3.02 6.22 -19.63
N LYS A 417 2.30 7.18 -19.06
CA LYS A 417 0.85 7.29 -19.32
C LYS A 417 0.53 7.47 -20.82
N SER A 418 1.49 7.93 -21.65
CA SER A 418 1.24 8.27 -23.07
C SER A 418 2.14 7.64 -24.16
N ASP A 419 3.33 7.08 -23.89
CA ASP A 419 4.23 6.60 -24.96
C ASP A 419 4.33 5.06 -25.08
N PHE A 420 3.38 4.48 -25.81
CA PHE A 420 3.34 3.05 -26.20
C PHE A 420 4.61 2.54 -26.91
N ARG A 421 5.41 3.44 -27.48
CA ARG A 421 6.61 3.11 -28.27
C ARG A 421 7.72 2.43 -27.45
N TYR A 422 7.75 2.64 -26.13
CA TYR A 422 8.83 2.14 -25.28
C TYR A 422 8.54 0.81 -24.58
N LEU A 423 7.33 0.24 -24.73
CA LEU A 423 6.96 -1.01 -24.07
C LEU A 423 7.75 -2.22 -24.57
N VAL A 424 8.21 -2.19 -25.83
CA VAL A 424 8.96 -3.27 -26.48
C VAL A 424 10.32 -2.80 -27.01
N SER A 425 10.84 -1.69 -26.48
CA SER A 425 12.14 -1.18 -26.92
C SER A 425 13.25 -2.18 -26.60
N SER A 426 14.26 -2.24 -27.47
CA SER A 426 15.42 -3.12 -27.29
C SER A 426 16.11 -2.89 -25.94
N GLU A 427 16.21 -1.64 -25.50
CA GLU A 427 16.77 -1.24 -24.22
C GLU A 427 15.99 -1.83 -23.03
N ARG A 428 14.64 -1.75 -23.07
CA ARG A 428 13.79 -2.34 -22.02
C ARG A 428 13.97 -3.85 -21.98
N VAL A 429 13.98 -4.52 -23.14
CA VAL A 429 14.18 -5.98 -23.21
C VAL A 429 15.54 -6.39 -22.66
N GLU A 430 16.60 -5.65 -22.98
CA GLU A 430 17.94 -5.91 -22.46
C GLU A 430 18.01 -5.73 -20.95
N ARG A 431 17.43 -4.65 -20.42
CA ARG A 431 17.29 -4.42 -18.98
C ARG A 431 16.50 -5.52 -18.30
N ILE A 432 15.38 -5.96 -18.88
CA ILE A 432 14.59 -7.06 -18.29
C ILE A 432 15.46 -8.33 -18.22
N ILE A 433 16.13 -8.69 -19.31
CA ILE A 433 17.00 -9.87 -19.36
C ILE A 433 18.15 -9.78 -18.35
N GLU A 434 18.77 -8.61 -18.21
CA GLU A 434 19.84 -8.36 -17.24
C GLU A 434 19.37 -8.62 -15.81
N GLN A 435 18.27 -7.99 -15.40
CA GLN A 435 17.72 -8.09 -14.05
C GLN A 435 17.26 -9.51 -13.72
N VAL A 436 16.62 -10.17 -14.69
CA VAL A 436 16.17 -11.55 -14.56
C VAL A 436 17.34 -12.54 -14.38
N LYS A 437 18.48 -12.29 -15.04
CA LYS A 437 19.71 -13.07 -14.86
C LYS A 437 20.38 -12.76 -13.51
N PHE A 438 20.42 -11.48 -13.13
CA PHE A 438 21.03 -11.02 -11.87
C PHE A 438 20.35 -11.64 -10.64
N TYR A 439 19.01 -11.60 -10.59
CA TYR A 439 18.24 -12.17 -9.47
C TYR A 439 18.11 -13.69 -9.54
N GLY A 440 18.05 -14.25 -10.76
CA GLY A 440 17.98 -15.69 -11.01
C GLY A 440 16.79 -16.41 -10.37
N SER A 441 16.87 -17.75 -10.33
CA SER A 441 15.87 -18.64 -9.73
C SER A 441 16.48 -19.50 -8.62
N ASP A 442 15.64 -20.07 -7.77
CA ASP A 442 16.02 -20.80 -6.55
C ASP A 442 17.12 -21.87 -6.72
N ASN A 443 17.16 -22.53 -7.87
CA ASN A 443 18.09 -23.62 -8.18
C ASN A 443 18.82 -23.45 -9.52
N GLY A 444 18.73 -22.26 -10.15
CA GLY A 444 19.34 -21.97 -11.45
C GLY A 444 18.56 -22.51 -12.66
N ILE A 445 17.49 -23.28 -12.48
CA ILE A 445 16.61 -23.75 -13.57
C ILE A 445 15.33 -22.91 -13.56
N THR A 446 15.28 -21.89 -14.41
CA THR A 446 14.14 -20.97 -14.42
C THR A 446 12.87 -21.57 -15.03
N ARG A 447 11.76 -21.38 -14.34
CA ARG A 447 10.39 -21.68 -14.77
C ARG A 447 9.54 -20.46 -14.43
N GLY A 448 9.47 -19.53 -15.37
CA GLY A 448 8.95 -18.19 -15.14
C GLY A 448 7.60 -17.88 -15.78
N LEU A 449 6.82 -17.03 -15.12
CA LEU A 449 5.65 -16.36 -15.71
C LEU A 449 5.92 -14.86 -15.83
N ILE A 450 5.58 -14.28 -16.98
CA ILE A 450 5.73 -12.85 -17.25
C ILE A 450 4.36 -12.23 -17.50
N PHE A 451 3.95 -11.31 -16.63
CA PHE A 451 2.67 -10.61 -16.72
C PHE A 451 2.84 -9.29 -17.45
N CYS A 452 2.25 -9.20 -18.65
CA CYS A 452 2.25 -8.01 -19.50
C CYS A 452 0.95 -7.20 -19.35
N SER A 453 0.99 -5.96 -19.83
CA SER A 453 -0.17 -5.07 -19.83
C SER A 453 -1.12 -5.36 -21.00
N ARG A 454 -0.60 -5.79 -22.16
CA ARG A 454 -1.36 -5.96 -23.41
C ARG A 454 -1.02 -7.23 -24.16
N LYS A 455 -2.01 -7.79 -24.88
CA LYS A 455 -1.84 -9.03 -25.66
C LYS A 455 -0.71 -8.92 -26.69
N ASN A 456 -0.64 -7.81 -27.43
CA ASN A 456 0.39 -7.58 -28.44
C ASN A 456 1.79 -7.47 -27.80
N GLU A 457 1.91 -6.74 -26.69
CA GLU A 457 3.15 -6.65 -25.91
C GLU A 457 3.66 -8.03 -25.50
N ALA A 458 2.79 -8.92 -25.02
CA ALA A 458 3.18 -10.28 -24.64
C ALA A 458 3.74 -11.11 -25.82
N VAL A 459 3.15 -10.97 -27.01
CA VAL A 459 3.62 -11.68 -28.22
C VAL A 459 4.97 -11.13 -28.67
N GLU A 460 5.08 -9.81 -28.83
CA GLU A 460 6.31 -9.15 -29.29
C GLU A 460 7.48 -9.39 -28.32
N LEU A 461 7.27 -9.27 -27.01
CA LEU A 461 8.31 -9.57 -26.02
C LEU A 461 8.75 -11.04 -26.06
N SER A 462 7.82 -11.98 -26.28
CA SER A 462 8.16 -13.39 -26.42
C SER A 462 9.06 -13.63 -27.64
N GLU A 463 8.76 -13.01 -28.78
CA GLU A 463 9.60 -13.10 -29.99
C GLU A 463 11.00 -12.50 -29.75
N LEU A 464 11.08 -11.34 -29.10
CA LEU A 464 12.35 -10.69 -28.77
C LEU A 464 13.19 -11.53 -27.80
N PHE A 465 12.57 -12.13 -26.77
CA PHE A 465 13.27 -13.06 -25.86
C PHE A 465 13.79 -14.30 -26.58
N ASN A 466 13.00 -14.87 -27.50
CA ASN A 466 13.42 -15.98 -28.33
C ASN A 466 14.63 -15.62 -29.20
N SER A 467 14.66 -14.40 -29.76
CA SER A 467 15.80 -13.90 -30.54
C SER A 467 17.10 -13.77 -29.72
N LYS A 468 16.98 -13.58 -28.39
CA LYS A 468 18.09 -13.48 -27.43
C LYS A 468 18.44 -14.83 -26.78
N GLY A 469 17.86 -15.94 -27.24
CA GLY A 469 18.22 -17.31 -26.85
C GLY A 469 17.41 -17.92 -25.70
N PHE A 470 16.35 -17.26 -25.23
CA PHE A 470 15.41 -17.85 -24.26
C PHE A 470 14.36 -18.69 -24.97
N LYS A 471 13.84 -19.74 -24.31
CA LYS A 471 12.72 -20.52 -24.85
C LYS A 471 11.42 -20.01 -24.27
N THR A 472 10.65 -19.24 -25.05
CA THR A 472 9.44 -18.58 -24.53
C THR A 472 8.24 -18.76 -25.44
N ILE A 473 7.04 -18.61 -24.87
CA ILE A 473 5.77 -18.58 -25.60
C ILE A 473 4.86 -17.51 -24.99
N ALA A 474 4.06 -16.85 -25.81
CA ALA A 474 2.98 -15.98 -25.36
C ALA A 474 1.65 -16.74 -25.35
N LEU A 475 0.90 -16.64 -24.25
CA LEU A 475 -0.48 -17.09 -24.16
C LEU A 475 -1.38 -15.88 -23.96
N THR A 476 -2.42 -15.76 -24.79
CA THR A 476 -3.46 -14.72 -24.69
C THR A 476 -4.85 -15.35 -24.50
N GLY A 477 -5.86 -14.53 -24.19
CA GLY A 477 -7.25 -15.01 -24.08
C GLY A 477 -7.73 -15.81 -25.31
N ASP A 478 -7.08 -15.59 -26.47
CA ASP A 478 -7.40 -16.20 -27.75
C ASP A 478 -6.71 -17.56 -27.97
N SER A 479 -5.73 -17.93 -27.13
CA SER A 479 -5.06 -19.23 -27.18
C SER A 479 -6.01 -20.38 -26.82
N SER A 480 -5.94 -21.48 -27.58
CA SER A 480 -6.73 -22.70 -27.39
C SER A 480 -6.35 -23.44 -26.10
N GLU A 481 -7.24 -24.31 -25.61
CA GLU A 481 -6.94 -25.17 -24.44
C GLU A 481 -5.76 -26.11 -24.69
N GLU A 482 -5.61 -26.61 -25.92
CA GLU A 482 -4.48 -27.47 -26.31
C GLU A 482 -3.14 -26.75 -26.26
N GLU A 483 -3.07 -25.51 -26.76
CA GLU A 483 -1.85 -24.68 -26.71
C GLU A 483 -1.45 -24.39 -25.26
N ARG A 484 -2.44 -24.07 -24.41
CA ARG A 484 -2.22 -23.85 -22.98
C ARG A 484 -1.68 -25.11 -22.31
N ALA A 485 -2.30 -26.27 -22.54
CA ALA A 485 -1.86 -27.55 -21.97
C ALA A 485 -0.42 -27.89 -22.38
N ARG A 486 -0.07 -27.73 -23.67
CA ARG A 486 1.29 -27.97 -24.17
C ARG A 486 2.31 -27.00 -23.56
N ALA A 487 1.97 -25.73 -23.39
CA ALA A 487 2.86 -24.75 -22.77
C ALA A 487 3.14 -25.09 -21.29
N ILE A 488 2.11 -25.51 -20.54
CA ILE A 488 2.23 -25.96 -19.15
C ILE A 488 3.14 -27.20 -19.06
N GLU A 489 2.91 -28.21 -19.90
CA GLU A 489 3.75 -29.40 -19.94
C GLU A 489 5.23 -29.05 -20.21
N LYS A 490 5.48 -28.16 -21.16
CA LYS A 490 6.83 -27.72 -21.52
C LYS A 490 7.50 -26.87 -20.44
N ILE A 491 6.79 -26.11 -19.62
CA ILE A 491 7.43 -25.36 -18.53
C ILE A 491 7.71 -26.25 -17.30
N GLU A 492 6.91 -27.28 -17.08
CA GLU A 492 7.07 -28.19 -15.92
C GLU A 492 8.02 -29.36 -16.16
N THR A 493 8.31 -29.69 -17.41
CA THR A 493 9.20 -30.80 -17.76
C THR A 493 10.59 -30.65 -17.15
N ASP A 494 11.16 -31.77 -16.70
CA ASP A 494 12.55 -31.83 -16.23
C ASP A 494 13.54 -32.11 -17.39
N ASN A 495 13.03 -32.33 -18.61
CA ASN A 495 13.86 -32.41 -19.81
C ASN A 495 14.27 -31.01 -20.28
N LEU A 496 15.46 -30.55 -19.87
CA LEU A 496 16.01 -29.23 -20.17
C LEU A 496 16.07 -28.89 -21.67
N SER A 497 16.16 -29.89 -22.56
CA SER A 497 16.17 -29.66 -24.01
C SER A 497 14.81 -29.20 -24.55
N ALA A 498 13.71 -29.71 -23.99
CA ALA A 498 12.34 -29.39 -24.37
C ALA A 498 11.69 -28.31 -23.49
N LYS A 499 12.33 -27.97 -22.36
CA LYS A 499 11.82 -27.06 -21.33
C LYS A 499 11.68 -25.62 -21.85
N LEU A 500 10.55 -24.98 -21.55
CA LEU A 500 10.39 -23.52 -21.67
C LEU A 500 11.01 -22.81 -20.47
N ASP A 501 11.56 -21.61 -20.70
CA ASP A 501 12.04 -20.73 -19.64
C ASP A 501 10.94 -19.81 -19.12
N TYR A 502 10.14 -19.23 -20.04
CA TYR A 502 9.07 -18.29 -19.70
C TYR A 502 7.78 -18.52 -20.49
N ILE A 503 6.65 -18.19 -19.84
CA ILE A 503 5.38 -17.96 -20.51
C ILE A 503 4.98 -16.50 -20.29
N PHE A 504 4.80 -15.75 -21.38
CA PHE A 504 4.24 -14.40 -21.38
C PHE A 504 2.71 -14.47 -21.37
N THR A 505 2.05 -13.64 -20.57
CA THR A 505 0.60 -13.70 -20.42
C THR A 505 -0.03 -12.34 -20.15
N VAL A 506 -1.29 -12.22 -20.60
CA VAL A 506 -2.23 -11.19 -20.15
C VAL A 506 -3.49 -11.88 -19.64
N ASP A 507 -3.76 -11.72 -18.34
CA ASP A 507 -4.95 -12.15 -17.61
C ASP A 507 -5.33 -13.65 -17.59
N ILE A 508 -4.78 -14.51 -18.44
CA ILE A 508 -5.11 -15.95 -18.48
C ILE A 508 -4.76 -16.67 -17.19
N PHE A 509 -3.58 -16.36 -16.65
CA PHE A 509 -3.08 -16.97 -15.40
C PHE A 509 -3.52 -16.20 -14.16
N ASN A 510 -4.35 -15.16 -14.30
CA ASN A 510 -4.97 -14.55 -13.13
C ASN A 510 -5.87 -15.57 -12.43
N GLU A 511 -6.53 -16.49 -13.15
CA GLU A 511 -7.45 -17.47 -12.58
C GLU A 511 -7.46 -18.82 -13.34
N GLY A 512 -7.32 -19.94 -12.62
CA GLY A 512 -7.75 -21.26 -13.11
C GLY A 512 -6.76 -22.10 -13.93
N ILE A 513 -5.46 -21.85 -13.84
CA ILE A 513 -4.41 -22.79 -14.30
C ILE A 513 -3.42 -23.01 -13.15
N ASP A 514 -3.07 -24.28 -12.93
CA ASP A 514 -2.16 -24.72 -11.88
C ASP A 514 -0.80 -25.10 -12.46
N ILE A 515 0.26 -24.36 -12.09
CA ILE A 515 1.65 -24.70 -12.44
C ILE A 515 2.49 -24.64 -11.15
N PRO A 516 2.50 -25.71 -10.32
CA PRO A 516 3.18 -25.69 -9.03
C PRO A 516 4.69 -25.41 -9.10
N LYS A 517 5.35 -25.83 -10.19
CA LYS A 517 6.81 -25.71 -10.37
C LYS A 517 7.31 -24.30 -10.74
N ILE A 518 6.45 -23.29 -10.88
CA ILE A 518 6.88 -21.91 -11.15
C ILE A 518 7.77 -21.41 -10.02
N ASN A 519 8.96 -20.90 -10.36
CA ASN A 519 9.95 -20.38 -9.40
C ASN A 519 10.38 -18.95 -9.70
N GLN A 520 9.86 -18.33 -10.77
CA GLN A 520 10.04 -16.91 -11.03
C GLN A 520 8.75 -16.25 -11.54
N ILE A 521 8.44 -15.06 -11.05
CA ILE A 521 7.37 -14.19 -11.55
C ILE A 521 7.98 -12.85 -11.92
N ILE A 522 7.64 -12.36 -13.12
CA ILE A 522 8.05 -11.05 -13.62
C ILE A 522 6.79 -10.24 -13.88
N MET A 523 6.69 -9.06 -13.25
CA MET A 523 5.57 -8.13 -13.42
C MET A 523 6.05 -6.95 -14.27
N LEU A 524 5.45 -6.77 -15.46
CA LEU A 524 5.79 -5.71 -16.43
C LEU A 524 4.65 -4.70 -16.63
N ARG A 525 3.62 -4.77 -15.78
CA ARG A 525 2.39 -3.98 -15.91
C ARG A 525 2.12 -3.19 -14.63
N PRO A 526 1.44 -2.04 -14.71
CA PRO A 526 1.04 -1.29 -13.52
C PRO A 526 0.16 -2.13 -12.59
N THR A 527 0.31 -1.89 -11.29
CA THR A 527 -0.55 -2.51 -10.28
C THR A 527 -1.82 -1.69 -10.12
N ASP A 528 -2.86 -2.02 -10.88
CA ASP A 528 -4.17 -1.36 -10.77
C ASP A 528 -5.04 -1.92 -9.64
N SER A 529 -4.69 -3.10 -9.11
CA SER A 529 -5.44 -3.78 -8.07
C SER A 529 -4.55 -4.66 -7.20
N ALA A 530 -4.57 -4.40 -5.89
CA ALA A 530 -3.90 -5.26 -4.90
C ALA A 530 -4.41 -6.71 -4.95
N ILE A 531 -5.68 -6.92 -5.32
CA ILE A 531 -6.31 -8.24 -5.44
C ILE A 531 -5.64 -9.03 -6.57
N ILE A 532 -5.56 -8.44 -7.76
CA ILE A 532 -4.98 -9.12 -8.93
C ILE A 532 -3.48 -9.37 -8.69
N PHE A 533 -2.79 -8.43 -8.07
CA PHE A 533 -1.39 -8.58 -7.68
C PHE A 533 -1.18 -9.82 -6.78
N ILE A 534 -1.98 -9.99 -5.72
CA ILE A 534 -1.89 -11.16 -4.82
C ILE A 534 -2.24 -12.45 -5.58
N GLN A 535 -3.24 -12.43 -6.46
CA GLN A 535 -3.59 -13.61 -7.26
C GLN A 535 -2.43 -14.06 -8.17
N GLN A 536 -1.75 -13.10 -8.81
CA GLN A 536 -0.61 -13.36 -9.68
C GLN A 536 0.58 -13.91 -8.88
N LEU A 537 0.95 -13.22 -7.80
CA LEU A 537 1.98 -13.67 -6.86
C LEU A 537 1.69 -15.10 -6.37
N GLY A 538 0.44 -15.33 -5.98
CA GLY A 538 -0.11 -16.59 -5.49
C GLY A 538 0.11 -17.81 -6.38
N ARG A 539 0.27 -17.63 -7.70
CA ARG A 539 0.59 -18.70 -8.64
C ARG A 539 1.98 -19.29 -8.37
N GLY A 540 2.92 -18.44 -7.99
CA GLY A 540 4.28 -18.83 -7.65
C GLY A 540 4.46 -19.26 -6.19
N LEU A 541 3.46 -19.14 -5.33
CA LEU A 541 3.62 -19.41 -3.89
C LEU A 541 3.37 -20.86 -3.49
N ARG A 542 3.04 -21.74 -4.43
CA ARG A 542 2.82 -23.17 -4.16
C ARG A 542 4.13 -23.86 -3.76
N LYS A 543 4.06 -24.72 -2.74
CA LYS A 543 5.15 -25.60 -2.31
C LYS A 543 5.21 -26.86 -3.17
N VAL A 544 6.39 -27.19 -3.64
CA VAL A 544 6.69 -28.43 -4.38
C VAL A 544 8.07 -28.92 -3.97
N ASP A 545 8.26 -30.24 -3.92
CA ASP A 545 9.57 -30.82 -3.67
C ASP A 545 10.61 -30.32 -4.69
N GLY A 546 11.74 -29.84 -4.17
CA GLY A 546 12.85 -29.31 -4.99
C GLY A 546 12.78 -27.82 -5.31
N LYS A 547 11.67 -27.14 -4.96
CA LYS A 547 11.57 -25.68 -5.03
C LYS A 547 11.95 -25.05 -3.70
N GLY A 548 13.00 -24.23 -3.71
CA GLY A 548 13.51 -23.54 -2.52
C GLY A 548 12.70 -22.30 -2.16
N TYR A 549 12.41 -21.44 -3.15
CA TYR A 549 11.65 -20.21 -2.98
C TYR A 549 11.13 -19.70 -4.35
N LEU A 550 10.32 -18.65 -4.32
CA LEU A 550 9.87 -17.90 -5.50
C LEU A 550 10.66 -16.59 -5.64
N THR A 551 11.29 -16.35 -6.79
CA THR A 551 11.81 -15.03 -7.14
C THR A 551 10.70 -14.19 -7.77
N VAL A 552 10.47 -12.96 -7.29
CA VAL A 552 9.49 -12.03 -7.87
C VAL A 552 10.21 -10.75 -8.25
N ILE A 553 10.14 -10.36 -9.51
CA ILE A 553 10.77 -9.15 -10.04
C ILE A 553 9.66 -8.26 -10.59
N ASP A 554 9.49 -7.09 -10.00
CA ASP A 554 8.44 -6.15 -10.37
C ASP A 554 9.06 -4.88 -10.96
N PHE A 555 8.81 -4.64 -12.25
CA PHE A 555 9.30 -3.48 -12.97
C PHE A 555 8.32 -2.32 -12.77
N ILE A 556 8.66 -1.45 -11.82
CA ILE A 556 7.81 -0.37 -11.34
C ILE A 556 8.11 0.91 -12.15
N GLY A 557 7.10 1.35 -12.90
CA GLY A 557 7.08 2.62 -13.60
C GLY A 557 6.63 3.78 -12.70
N ASN A 558 6.54 4.98 -13.27
CA ASN A 558 5.94 6.13 -12.59
C ASN A 558 4.41 6.06 -12.71
N TYR A 559 3.78 5.36 -11.77
CA TYR A 559 2.32 5.18 -11.74
C TYR A 559 1.74 5.70 -10.42
N GLU A 560 0.60 6.38 -10.51
CA GLU A 560 -0.13 6.91 -9.34
C GLU A 560 -0.57 5.79 -8.38
N ASN A 561 -0.78 4.57 -8.89
CA ASN A 561 -1.30 3.44 -8.12
C ASN A 561 -0.21 2.62 -7.41
N ASN A 562 1.07 3.05 -7.44
CA ASN A 562 2.18 2.32 -6.81
C ASN A 562 2.00 2.10 -5.30
N TYR A 563 1.19 2.91 -4.61
CA TYR A 563 0.85 2.72 -3.20
C TYR A 563 0.07 1.41 -2.92
N LEU A 564 -0.50 0.76 -3.94
CA LEU A 564 -1.17 -0.54 -3.80
C LEU A 564 -0.18 -1.70 -3.59
N ILE A 565 1.08 -1.55 -3.99
CA ILE A 565 2.12 -2.58 -3.85
C ILE A 565 2.38 -2.92 -2.37
N PRO A 566 2.67 -1.95 -1.47
CA PRO A 566 2.80 -2.25 -0.06
C PRO A 566 1.51 -2.81 0.56
N ILE A 567 0.34 -2.32 0.16
CA ILE A 567 -0.94 -2.84 0.65
C ILE A 567 -1.07 -4.33 0.32
N ALA A 568 -0.73 -4.72 -0.90
CA ALA A 568 -0.84 -6.10 -1.37
C ALA A 568 0.18 -7.04 -0.68
N LEU A 569 1.42 -6.59 -0.53
CA LEU A 569 2.51 -7.41 0.01
C LEU A 569 2.47 -7.54 1.54
N TYR A 570 2.18 -6.44 2.25
CA TYR A 570 2.15 -6.40 3.70
C TYR A 570 0.76 -6.64 4.28
N GLY A 571 -0.30 -6.68 3.45
CA GLY A 571 -1.66 -6.98 3.88
C GLY A 571 -2.32 -5.88 4.73
N ASP A 572 -1.73 -4.69 4.81
CA ASP A 572 -2.29 -3.55 5.52
C ASP A 572 -3.35 -2.87 4.65
N THR A 573 -4.62 -3.15 4.95
CA THR A 573 -5.78 -2.56 4.28
C THR A 573 -6.36 -1.34 5.01
N SER A 574 -5.61 -0.71 5.93
CA SER A 574 -6.04 0.51 6.61
C SER A 574 -6.02 1.75 5.71
N TYR A 575 -5.22 1.73 4.63
CA TYR A 575 -4.91 2.89 3.78
C TYR A 575 -4.37 4.10 4.56
N ASN A 576 -3.81 3.86 5.74
CA ASN A 576 -3.17 4.88 6.54
C ASN A 576 -1.78 5.17 5.96
N LYS A 577 -1.58 6.39 5.45
CA LYS A 577 -0.33 6.78 4.76
C LYS A 577 0.92 6.54 5.63
N ASP A 578 0.85 6.86 6.93
CA ASP A 578 2.01 6.67 7.83
C ASP A 578 2.33 5.20 8.04
N SER A 579 1.30 4.34 8.14
CA SER A 579 1.48 2.89 8.25
C SER A 579 2.15 2.34 6.99
N LEU A 580 1.69 2.76 5.80
CA LEU A 580 2.30 2.35 4.52
C LEU A 580 3.76 2.80 4.40
N ARG A 581 4.08 4.06 4.77
CA ARG A 581 5.46 4.55 4.75
C ARG A 581 6.36 3.74 5.67
N LYS A 582 5.87 3.44 6.88
CA LYS A 582 6.61 2.65 7.85
C LYS A 582 6.91 1.24 7.31
N LEU A 583 5.95 0.59 6.65
CA LEU A 583 6.13 -0.74 6.06
C LEU A 583 7.22 -0.74 4.96
N ILE A 584 7.22 0.26 4.08
CA ILE A 584 8.25 0.42 3.04
C ILE A 584 9.63 0.66 3.67
N THR A 585 9.70 1.48 4.72
CA THR A 585 10.95 1.79 5.41
C THR A 585 11.49 0.59 6.22
N GLU A 586 10.62 -0.18 6.86
CA GLU A 586 11.00 -1.38 7.63
C GLU A 586 11.31 -2.60 6.72
N GLY A 587 10.92 -2.53 5.44
CA GLY A 587 11.28 -3.50 4.40
C GLY A 587 10.90 -4.92 4.78
N SER A 588 11.89 -5.82 4.83
CA SER A 588 11.70 -7.25 5.10
C SER A 588 11.47 -7.62 6.58
N ARG A 589 11.55 -6.65 7.51
CA ARG A 589 11.47 -6.92 8.96
C ARG A 589 10.08 -7.41 9.39
N MET A 590 9.03 -6.83 8.81
CA MET A 590 7.64 -7.11 9.18
C MET A 590 7.05 -8.32 8.43
N ILE A 591 7.76 -8.86 7.44
CA ILE A 591 7.27 -10.00 6.66
C ILE A 591 7.48 -11.31 7.43
N PRO A 592 6.45 -12.14 7.59
CA PRO A 592 6.60 -13.45 8.20
C PRO A 592 7.56 -14.38 7.46
N GLY A 593 8.24 -15.25 8.22
CA GLY A 593 9.07 -16.31 7.66
C GLY A 593 10.38 -15.82 7.03
N ALA A 594 10.86 -16.59 6.07
CA ALA A 594 12.11 -16.37 5.34
C ALA A 594 11.95 -15.51 4.07
N SER A 595 10.74 -15.03 3.80
CA SER A 595 10.47 -14.16 2.65
C SER A 595 11.06 -12.76 2.85
N THR A 596 11.41 -12.10 1.76
CA THR A 596 11.98 -10.74 1.76
C THR A 596 11.31 -9.86 0.71
N ILE A 597 11.21 -8.57 1.01
CA ILE A 597 10.79 -7.51 0.12
C ILE A 597 11.91 -6.47 0.07
N ASN A 598 12.35 -6.15 -1.13
CA ASN A 598 13.37 -5.15 -1.39
C ASN A 598 12.91 -4.24 -2.53
N PHE A 599 13.19 -2.95 -2.41
CA PHE A 599 12.97 -1.94 -3.44
C PHE A 599 14.31 -1.27 -3.73
N ASP A 600 14.58 -0.94 -4.99
CA ASP A 600 15.67 0.00 -5.30
C ASP A 600 15.30 1.42 -4.82
N GLU A 601 16.29 2.31 -4.71
CA GLU A 601 16.12 3.66 -4.15
C GLU A 601 15.07 4.47 -4.91
N ILE A 602 15.17 4.50 -6.24
CA ILE A 602 14.24 5.22 -7.13
C ILE A 602 12.81 4.69 -6.99
N THR A 603 12.62 3.37 -6.94
CA THR A 603 11.31 2.74 -6.77
C THR A 603 10.72 3.06 -5.41
N LYS A 604 11.54 3.04 -4.36
CA LYS A 604 11.12 3.40 -3.01
C LYS A 604 10.62 4.84 -2.96
N GLU A 605 11.32 5.77 -3.60
CA GLU A 605 10.90 7.16 -3.76
C GLU A 605 9.58 7.29 -4.54
N ARG A 606 9.42 6.56 -5.66
CA ARG A 606 8.16 6.54 -6.43
C ARG A 606 6.98 6.04 -5.60
N ILE A 607 7.19 5.01 -4.79
CA ILE A 607 6.15 4.51 -3.89
C ILE A 607 5.82 5.59 -2.86
N PHE A 608 6.80 6.25 -2.24
CA PHE A 608 6.55 7.36 -1.31
C PHE A 608 5.79 8.52 -1.97
N GLN A 609 6.19 8.94 -3.16
CA GLN A 609 5.51 9.98 -3.93
C GLN A 609 4.06 9.59 -4.25
N SER A 610 3.81 8.34 -4.64
CA SER A 610 2.45 7.84 -4.87
C SER A 610 1.61 7.83 -3.59
N ILE A 611 2.20 7.50 -2.43
CA ILE A 611 1.52 7.58 -1.12
C ILE A 611 1.20 9.04 -0.76
N ASP A 612 2.13 9.96 -1.03
CA ASP A 612 1.98 11.37 -0.70
C ASP A 612 0.88 12.03 -1.55
N THR A 613 0.87 11.77 -2.85
CA THR A 613 -0.09 12.33 -3.81
C THR A 613 -1.46 11.65 -3.78
N ALA A 614 -1.54 10.36 -3.46
CA ALA A 614 -2.80 9.62 -3.46
C ALA A 614 -3.81 10.21 -2.46
N ASN A 615 -5.03 10.47 -2.94
CA ASN A 615 -6.13 10.88 -2.09
C ASN A 615 -6.81 9.65 -1.45
N MET A 616 -6.42 9.34 -0.21
CA MET A 616 -7.02 8.25 0.58
C MET A 616 -8.41 8.60 1.16
N GLN A 617 -9.07 9.65 0.67
CA GLN A 617 -10.37 10.10 1.16
C GLN A 617 -11.36 10.30 0.01
N LEU A 618 -11.11 9.72 -1.17
CA LEU A 618 -12.07 9.73 -2.26
C LEU A 618 -13.38 9.07 -1.82
N TYR A 619 -14.49 9.77 -2.06
CA TYR A 619 -15.81 9.29 -1.66
C TYR A 619 -16.15 7.92 -2.25
N ALA A 620 -15.79 7.69 -3.52
CA ALA A 620 -16.04 6.42 -4.20
C ALA A 620 -15.34 5.25 -3.48
N ASP A 621 -14.08 5.43 -3.09
CA ASP A 621 -13.30 4.41 -2.38
C ASP A 621 -13.81 4.17 -0.97
N LEU A 622 -14.07 5.24 -0.21
CA LEU A 622 -14.65 5.13 1.14
C LEU A 622 -16.01 4.42 1.09
N LYS A 623 -16.87 4.77 0.12
CA LYS A 623 -18.18 4.11 -0.06
C LYS A 623 -18.01 2.63 -0.41
N LYS A 624 -17.03 2.29 -1.26
CA LYS A 624 -16.70 0.92 -1.63
C LYS A 624 -16.23 0.11 -0.41
N ASP A 625 -15.31 0.63 0.39
CA ASP A 625 -14.79 -0.03 1.59
C ASP A 625 -15.87 -0.20 2.66
N TYR A 626 -16.71 0.81 2.85
CA TYR A 626 -17.88 0.75 3.72
C TYR A 626 -18.86 -0.35 3.28
N ASN A 627 -19.22 -0.36 1.99
CA ASN A 627 -20.13 -1.36 1.45
C ASN A 627 -19.54 -2.77 1.57
N LEU A 628 -18.24 -2.93 1.32
CA LEU A 628 -17.57 -4.21 1.48
C LEU A 628 -17.69 -4.75 2.91
N LEU A 629 -17.45 -3.92 3.92
CA LEU A 629 -17.58 -4.36 5.31
C LEU A 629 -19.06 -4.59 5.69
N LYS A 630 -19.97 -3.74 5.21
CA LYS A 630 -21.42 -3.95 5.37
C LYS A 630 -21.86 -5.30 4.80
N PHE A 631 -21.38 -5.65 3.63
CA PHE A 631 -21.63 -6.95 2.99
C PHE A 631 -21.02 -8.09 3.81
N LYS A 632 -19.81 -7.95 4.35
CA LYS A 632 -19.23 -8.96 5.26
C LYS A 632 -20.08 -9.20 6.51
N LEU A 633 -20.61 -8.14 7.11
CA LEU A 633 -21.32 -8.20 8.38
C LEU A 633 -22.82 -8.50 8.25
N GLY A 634 -23.43 -8.23 7.09
CA GLY A 634 -24.88 -8.26 6.90
C GLY A 634 -25.63 -7.14 7.63
N ARG A 635 -24.92 -6.14 8.17
CA ARG A 635 -25.47 -4.97 8.88
C ARG A 635 -24.59 -3.74 8.66
N THR A 636 -25.12 -2.56 8.95
CA THR A 636 -24.34 -1.32 8.91
C THR A 636 -23.15 -1.40 9.88
N PRO A 637 -21.90 -1.24 9.38
CA PRO A 637 -20.70 -1.28 10.22
C PRO A 637 -20.58 -0.04 11.09
N MET A 638 -19.98 -0.20 12.25
CA MET A 638 -19.51 0.81 13.20
C MET A 638 -17.98 0.97 13.07
N MET A 639 -17.38 2.00 13.66
CA MET A 639 -15.93 2.24 13.58
C MET A 639 -15.13 1.07 14.15
N MET A 640 -15.55 0.48 15.27
CA MET A 640 -14.86 -0.68 15.85
C MET A 640 -14.93 -1.93 14.96
N ASP A 641 -15.97 -2.08 14.13
CA ASP A 641 -16.04 -3.21 13.20
C ASP A 641 -14.91 -3.14 12.16
N PHE A 642 -14.52 -1.95 11.71
CA PHE A 642 -13.39 -1.80 10.78
C PHE A 642 -12.07 -2.25 11.43
N ILE A 643 -11.90 -1.95 12.72
CA ILE A 643 -10.72 -2.35 13.49
C ILE A 643 -10.66 -3.86 13.68
N GLU A 644 -11.76 -4.47 14.11
CA GLU A 644 -11.86 -5.91 14.34
C GLU A 644 -11.59 -6.72 13.07
N HIS A 645 -12.00 -6.18 11.91
CA HIS A 645 -11.78 -6.80 10.60
C HIS A 645 -10.51 -6.33 9.87
N GLY A 646 -9.62 -5.55 10.52
CA GLY A 646 -8.37 -5.06 9.91
C GLY A 646 -8.58 -4.27 8.61
N SER A 647 -9.73 -3.60 8.47
CA SER A 647 -10.18 -2.91 7.27
C SER A 647 -9.72 -1.44 7.27
N ARG A 648 -10.31 -0.61 6.39
CA ARG A 648 -10.04 0.83 6.26
C ARG A 648 -10.01 1.52 7.61
N ASP A 649 -9.01 2.38 7.85
CA ASP A 649 -8.94 3.20 9.07
C ASP A 649 -10.23 4.03 9.19
N PRO A 650 -11.05 3.82 10.25
CA PRO A 650 -12.35 4.44 10.33
C PRO A 650 -12.29 5.95 10.53
N PHE A 651 -11.14 6.51 10.94
CA PHE A 651 -10.97 7.95 11.05
C PHE A 651 -10.95 8.65 9.68
N LEU A 652 -10.61 7.95 8.60
CA LEU A 652 -10.67 8.49 7.24
C LEU A 652 -12.10 8.87 6.83
N PHE A 653 -13.11 8.15 7.32
CA PHE A 653 -14.52 8.53 7.12
C PHE A 653 -14.89 9.79 7.91
N VAL A 654 -14.33 9.94 9.12
CA VAL A 654 -14.52 11.12 9.98
C VAL A 654 -13.87 12.36 9.36
N ASP A 655 -12.66 12.23 8.81
CA ASP A 655 -11.99 13.33 8.12
C ASP A 655 -12.81 13.81 6.92
N TYR A 656 -13.34 12.87 6.12
CA TYR A 656 -14.16 13.17 4.95
C TYR A 656 -15.52 13.81 5.29
N ALA A 657 -16.26 13.30 6.28
CA ALA A 657 -17.65 13.69 6.56
C ALA A 657 -17.85 14.46 7.89
N ASN A 658 -16.78 14.83 8.58
CA ASN A 658 -16.75 15.38 9.95
C ASN A 658 -17.14 14.41 11.07
N SER A 659 -17.93 13.38 10.79
CA SER A 659 -18.22 12.27 11.69
C SER A 659 -18.57 11.02 10.89
N TYR A 660 -18.40 9.85 11.51
CA TYR A 660 -18.76 8.59 10.87
C TYR A 660 -20.28 8.48 10.63
N TYR A 661 -21.10 9.04 11.54
CA TYR A 661 -22.55 9.14 11.34
C TYR A 661 -22.92 9.92 10.07
N ASN A 662 -22.31 11.10 9.87
CA ASN A 662 -22.57 11.91 8.68
C ASN A 662 -22.18 11.17 7.39
N PHE A 663 -21.11 10.38 7.43
CA PHE A 663 -20.71 9.56 6.29
C PHE A 663 -21.80 8.52 5.96
N ILE A 664 -22.32 7.80 6.96
CA ILE A 664 -23.40 6.83 6.77
C ILE A 664 -24.65 7.50 6.19
N VAL A 665 -25.08 8.62 6.76
CA VAL A 665 -26.25 9.37 6.25
C VAL A 665 -26.08 9.73 4.78
N LYS A 666 -24.87 10.15 4.38
CA LYS A 666 -24.54 10.46 2.99
C LYS A 666 -24.58 9.22 2.07
N VAL A 667 -24.15 8.06 2.55
CA VAL A 667 -24.11 6.82 1.74
C VAL A 667 -25.48 6.15 1.64
N GLU A 668 -26.20 6.00 2.74
CA GLU A 668 -27.45 5.24 2.79
C GLU A 668 -28.70 6.04 2.39
N LYS A 669 -28.60 7.37 2.22
CA LYS A 669 -29.73 8.25 1.90
C LYS A 669 -30.96 8.01 2.82
N ALA A 670 -30.73 7.68 4.09
CA ALA A 670 -31.77 7.15 4.97
C ALA A 670 -32.80 8.23 5.35
N GLU A 671 -34.08 8.00 5.02
CA GLU A 671 -35.22 8.88 5.36
C GLU A 671 -35.87 8.56 6.72
N ASN A 672 -35.43 7.51 7.42
CA ASN A 672 -36.11 7.03 8.62
C ASN A 672 -35.42 7.48 9.92
N ILE A 673 -35.75 8.72 10.32
CA ILE A 673 -35.53 9.37 11.63
C ILE A 673 -34.05 9.63 12.00
N ALA A 674 -33.54 10.74 11.46
CA ALA A 674 -32.21 11.28 11.69
C ALA A 674 -32.04 11.94 13.06
N LEU A 675 -30.80 11.89 13.59
CA LEU A 675 -30.35 12.72 14.71
C LEU A 675 -30.66 14.20 14.46
N SER A 676 -31.00 14.94 15.52
CA SER A 676 -31.18 16.39 15.42
C SER A 676 -29.90 17.09 14.96
N LYS A 677 -30.01 18.27 14.35
CA LYS A 677 -28.83 19.07 13.94
C LYS A 677 -27.83 19.29 15.08
N GLN A 678 -28.32 19.47 16.30
CA GLN A 678 -27.48 19.63 17.49
C GLN A 678 -26.74 18.33 17.84
N GLN A 679 -27.40 17.17 17.81
CA GLN A 679 -26.77 15.87 18.03
C GLN A 679 -25.73 15.54 16.96
N MET A 680 -26.03 15.81 15.68
CA MET A 680 -25.07 15.63 14.59
C MET A 680 -23.81 16.48 14.83
N LYS A 681 -24.00 17.76 15.16
CA LYS A 681 -22.87 18.65 15.44
C LYS A 681 -22.06 18.21 16.67
N LEU A 682 -22.72 17.71 17.71
CA LEU A 682 -22.03 17.12 18.86
C LEU A 682 -21.16 15.92 18.45
N LEU A 683 -21.68 15.01 17.60
CA LEU A 683 -20.88 13.89 17.09
C LEU A 683 -19.68 14.35 16.27
N GLU A 684 -19.82 15.41 15.45
CA GLU A 684 -18.69 15.99 14.71
C GLU A 684 -17.61 16.53 15.66
N LEU A 685 -18.02 17.29 16.67
CA LEU A 685 -17.11 17.87 17.66
C LEU A 685 -16.41 16.76 18.45
N PHE A 686 -17.13 15.77 18.98
CA PHE A 686 -16.50 14.65 19.69
C PHE A 686 -15.56 13.86 18.78
N ALA A 687 -15.95 13.54 17.55
CA ALA A 687 -15.14 12.73 16.64
C ALA A 687 -13.81 13.42 16.28
N LYS A 688 -13.84 14.71 15.90
CA LYS A 688 -12.64 15.44 15.47
C LYS A 688 -11.79 15.95 16.63
N GLU A 689 -12.44 16.39 17.70
CA GLU A 689 -11.78 17.20 18.73
C GLU A 689 -11.47 16.46 20.01
N ILE A 690 -12.02 15.27 20.21
CA ILE A 690 -11.82 14.46 21.43
C ILE A 690 -11.37 13.06 21.04
N ASN A 691 -12.18 12.36 20.25
CA ASN A 691 -11.99 10.96 19.86
C ASN A 691 -11.03 10.78 18.67
N ASN A 692 -9.98 11.60 18.61
CA ASN A 692 -8.96 11.56 17.55
C ASN A 692 -7.73 10.70 17.92
N SER A 693 -7.83 9.90 18.98
CA SER A 693 -6.80 9.01 19.53
C SER A 693 -5.54 9.67 20.10
N LYS A 694 -5.41 11.01 20.11
CA LYS A 694 -4.16 11.68 20.54
C LYS A 694 -4.07 11.85 22.06
N ARG A 695 -5.20 11.91 22.78
CA ARG A 695 -5.29 12.04 24.24
C ARG A 695 -6.29 11.03 24.80
N LEU A 696 -5.84 10.15 25.69
CA LEU A 696 -6.63 9.01 26.17
C LEU A 696 -7.72 9.41 27.17
N GLU A 697 -7.40 10.34 28.07
CA GLU A 697 -8.18 10.60 29.28
C GLU A 697 -9.60 11.04 28.97
N GLU A 698 -9.77 11.90 27.96
CA GLU A 698 -11.07 12.48 27.57
C GLU A 698 -12.03 11.41 27.02
N SER A 699 -11.55 10.58 26.08
CA SER A 699 -12.34 9.45 25.57
C SER A 699 -12.64 8.42 26.65
N LEU A 700 -11.71 8.17 27.58
CA LEU A 700 -11.90 7.25 28.69
C LEU A 700 -12.96 7.74 29.68
N ILE A 701 -12.93 9.03 30.04
CA ILE A 701 -13.97 9.68 30.87
C ILE A 701 -15.33 9.51 30.21
N LEU A 702 -15.42 9.88 28.92
CA LEU A 702 -16.67 9.85 28.16
C LEU A 702 -17.27 8.44 28.10
N LYS A 703 -16.50 7.46 27.63
CA LYS A 703 -16.96 6.07 27.48
C LYS A 703 -17.36 5.46 28.83
N THR A 704 -16.49 5.58 29.83
CA THR A 704 -16.72 4.97 31.15
C THR A 704 -17.96 5.57 31.79
N LEU A 705 -18.12 6.90 31.78
CA LEU A 705 -19.27 7.55 32.40
C LEU A 705 -20.59 7.21 31.68
N ILE A 706 -20.59 7.02 30.36
CA ILE A 706 -21.77 6.58 29.60
C ILE A 706 -22.16 5.12 29.93
N GLU A 707 -21.18 4.25 30.18
CA GLU A 707 -21.39 2.81 30.42
C GLU A 707 -21.72 2.49 31.88
N SER A 708 -20.98 3.06 32.84
CA SER A 708 -21.11 2.76 34.27
C SER A 708 -21.98 3.76 35.03
N SER A 709 -22.31 4.90 34.41
CA SER A 709 -23.00 6.06 35.05
C SER A 709 -22.25 6.67 36.24
N LYS A 710 -21.03 6.21 36.55
CA LYS A 710 -20.21 6.70 37.68
C LYS A 710 -18.73 6.60 37.35
N LEU A 711 -18.01 7.70 37.56
CA LEU A 711 -16.55 7.74 37.51
C LEU A 711 -16.05 8.84 38.44
N SER A 712 -15.16 8.50 39.36
CA SER A 712 -14.44 9.47 40.18
C SER A 712 -13.10 9.86 39.57
N VAL A 713 -12.60 11.05 39.92
CA VAL A 713 -11.25 11.51 39.51
C VAL A 713 -10.17 10.55 40.01
N LYS A 714 -10.37 9.95 41.20
CA LYS A 714 -9.45 8.99 41.78
C LYS A 714 -9.40 7.69 40.97
N GLU A 715 -10.55 7.14 40.60
CA GLU A 715 -10.64 5.91 39.79
C GLU A 715 -9.99 6.10 38.41
N LEU A 716 -10.21 7.26 37.76
CA LEU A 716 -9.56 7.57 36.48
C LEU A 716 -8.03 7.56 36.60
N LYS A 717 -7.49 8.23 37.64
CA LYS A 717 -6.04 8.26 37.90
C LYS A 717 -5.46 6.87 38.15
N GLU A 718 -6.15 6.06 38.95
CA GLU A 718 -5.73 4.68 39.24
C GLU A 718 -5.77 3.80 37.99
N GLN A 719 -6.80 3.93 37.15
CA GLN A 719 -6.95 3.16 35.92
C GLN A 719 -5.83 3.47 34.91
N VAL A 720 -5.52 4.75 34.68
CA VAL A 720 -4.45 5.14 33.74
C VAL A 720 -3.07 4.78 34.29
N LEU A 721 -2.82 4.97 35.58
CA LEU A 721 -1.54 4.56 36.19
C LEU A 721 -1.33 3.05 36.07
N LYS A 722 -2.38 2.26 36.33
CA LYS A 722 -2.31 0.79 36.26
C LYS A 722 -2.11 0.28 34.83
N ASN A 723 -2.80 0.86 33.85
CA ASN A 723 -2.81 0.34 32.48
C ASN A 723 -1.70 0.92 31.60
N HIS A 724 -1.25 2.14 31.86
CA HIS A 724 -0.32 2.89 31.01
C HIS A 724 0.95 3.35 31.73
N GLY A 725 1.01 3.23 33.06
CA GLY A 725 2.24 3.49 33.84
C GLY A 725 2.56 4.97 34.07
N TYR A 726 1.66 5.91 33.74
CA TYR A 726 1.84 7.34 34.00
C TYR A 726 0.72 7.92 34.88
N SER A 727 1.03 9.02 35.58
CA SER A 727 0.09 9.71 36.47
C SER A 727 -0.51 10.95 35.82
N ILE A 728 -1.76 11.27 36.18
CA ILE A 728 -2.50 12.43 35.66
C ILE A 728 -2.47 13.56 36.70
N SER A 729 -2.05 14.75 36.29
CA SER A 729 -2.04 15.94 37.15
C SER A 729 -3.45 16.54 37.34
N GLU A 730 -3.65 17.34 38.38
CA GLU A 730 -4.92 18.07 38.58
C GLU A 730 -5.22 19.06 37.45
N GLU A 731 -4.18 19.65 36.87
CA GLU A 731 -4.31 20.54 35.71
C GLU A 731 -4.80 19.78 34.47
N THR A 732 -4.25 18.59 34.21
CA THR A 732 -4.70 17.71 33.13
C THR A 732 -6.16 17.33 33.32
N ILE A 733 -6.63 17.06 34.55
CA ILE A 733 -8.05 16.80 34.83
C ILE A 733 -8.93 18.01 34.50
N LYS A 734 -8.53 19.22 34.92
CA LYS A 734 -9.25 20.46 34.59
C LYS A 734 -9.31 20.69 33.08
N SER A 735 -8.19 20.48 32.38
CA SER A 735 -8.11 20.58 30.92
C SER A 735 -9.05 19.59 30.25
N CYS A 736 -9.10 18.32 30.69
CA CYS A 736 -10.03 17.33 30.15
C CYS A 736 -11.50 17.79 30.26
N VAL A 737 -11.91 18.35 31.41
CA VAL A 737 -13.29 18.86 31.58
C VAL A 737 -13.54 20.07 30.68
N SER A 738 -12.59 20.99 30.57
CA SER A 738 -12.70 22.16 29.68
C SER A 738 -12.82 21.75 28.20
N ASN A 739 -12.02 20.77 27.76
CA ASN A 739 -12.05 20.23 26.41
C ASN A 739 -13.34 19.46 26.11
N LEU A 740 -13.84 18.63 27.03
CA LEU A 740 -15.10 17.91 26.89
C LEU A 740 -16.32 18.84 26.85
N ASN A 741 -16.20 20.04 27.41
CA ASN A 741 -17.19 21.12 27.25
C ASN A 741 -16.94 22.01 26.03
N PHE A 742 -15.92 21.70 25.21
CA PHE A 742 -15.52 22.44 24.01
C PHE A 742 -15.20 23.92 24.24
N GLU A 743 -14.59 24.23 25.38
CA GLU A 743 -14.11 25.58 25.70
C GLU A 743 -12.81 25.91 24.95
N PHE A 744 -11.95 24.92 24.71
CA PHE A 744 -10.69 25.09 23.96
C PHE A 744 -10.90 25.30 22.46
N VAL A 745 -11.90 24.63 21.88
CA VAL A 745 -12.19 24.68 20.44
C VAL A 745 -12.84 26.01 20.09
N ARG A 746 -12.29 26.71 19.09
CA ARG A 746 -12.79 27.99 18.60
C ARG A 746 -13.29 27.85 17.16
N GLU A 747 -14.49 28.35 16.89
CA GLU A 747 -15.05 28.43 15.54
C GLU A 747 -15.39 29.90 15.20
N LYS A 748 -15.47 30.21 13.90
CA LYS A 748 -15.78 31.56 13.43
C LYS A 748 -17.29 31.74 13.32
N LYS A 749 -17.86 32.71 14.06
CA LYS A 749 -19.26 33.12 13.98
C LYS A 749 -19.33 34.64 13.90
N ASP A 750 -20.06 35.17 12.91
CA ASP A 750 -20.21 36.61 12.68
C ASP A 750 -18.88 37.39 12.64
N GLY A 751 -17.85 36.79 12.02
CA GLY A 751 -16.53 37.40 11.89
C GLY A 751 -15.62 37.32 13.12
N LYS A 752 -16.11 36.82 14.26
CA LYS A 752 -15.35 36.64 15.50
C LYS A 752 -15.04 35.16 15.75
N MET A 753 -13.89 34.88 16.38
CA MET A 753 -13.56 33.55 16.87
C MET A 753 -14.13 33.39 18.28
N LEU A 754 -15.09 32.48 18.45
CA LEU A 754 -15.76 32.21 19.72
C LEU A 754 -15.60 30.73 20.09
N PRO A 755 -15.63 30.37 21.39
CA PRO A 755 -15.67 28.97 21.81
C PRO A 755 -16.85 28.22 21.19
N ALA A 756 -16.64 26.97 20.78
CA ALA A 756 -17.71 26.10 20.30
C ALA A 756 -18.80 25.93 21.38
N LYS A 757 -18.40 25.91 22.66
CA LYS A 757 -19.31 25.95 23.81
C LYS A 757 -20.35 27.07 23.71
N GLU A 758 -19.93 28.30 23.46
CA GLU A 758 -20.81 29.48 23.40
C GLU A 758 -21.64 29.50 22.11
N ILE A 759 -21.06 29.02 21.00
CA ILE A 759 -21.73 29.02 19.70
C ILE A 759 -22.94 28.09 19.68
N TYR A 760 -22.80 26.92 20.30
CA TYR A 760 -23.78 25.83 20.30
C TYR A 760 -24.49 25.62 21.64
N ASP A 761 -24.26 26.50 22.62
CA ASP A 761 -24.84 26.45 23.97
C ASP A 761 -24.62 25.09 24.66
N LEU A 762 -23.35 24.68 24.75
CA LEU A 762 -22.97 23.37 25.25
C LEU A 762 -22.69 23.38 26.75
N ASP A 763 -23.30 22.45 27.47
CA ASP A 763 -22.95 22.09 28.83
C ASP A 763 -22.96 20.57 28.93
N ILE A 764 -21.78 19.95 29.01
CA ILE A 764 -21.62 18.51 28.85
C ILE A 764 -21.34 17.85 30.20
N LEU A 765 -20.29 18.31 30.88
CA LEU A 765 -19.72 17.61 32.04
C LEU A 765 -19.21 18.57 33.11
N SER A 766 -19.40 18.22 34.37
CA SER A 766 -18.81 18.92 35.53
C SER A 766 -18.23 17.92 36.54
N ILE A 767 -17.48 18.43 37.52
CA ILE A 767 -17.00 17.64 38.66
C ILE A 767 -17.76 18.08 39.92
N VAL A 768 -18.45 17.14 40.56
CA VAL A 768 -19.19 17.35 41.81
C VAL A 768 -18.71 16.34 42.86
N ASN A 769 -18.23 16.84 44.01
CA ASN A 769 -17.68 16.01 45.10
C ASN A 769 -16.62 14.99 44.62
N GLY A 770 -15.76 15.40 43.67
CA GLY A 770 -14.71 14.54 43.09
C GLY A 770 -15.19 13.50 42.08
N ASN A 771 -16.46 13.55 41.66
CA ASN A 771 -17.04 12.68 40.64
C ASN A 771 -17.36 13.45 39.37
N PHE A 772 -17.12 12.84 38.22
CA PHE A 772 -17.56 13.35 36.93
C PHE A 772 -19.07 13.14 36.80
N VAL A 773 -19.81 14.18 36.44
CA VAL A 773 -21.27 14.18 36.32
C VAL A 773 -21.68 14.89 35.03
N PHE A 774 -22.43 14.19 34.17
CA PHE A 774 -23.02 14.80 32.98
C PHE A 774 -24.10 15.82 33.36
N SER A 775 -24.22 16.89 32.58
CA SER A 775 -25.33 17.82 32.73
C SER A 775 -26.67 17.14 32.40
N ASN A 776 -27.78 17.71 32.88
CA ASN A 776 -29.11 17.22 32.52
C ASN A 776 -29.40 17.36 31.02
N ALA A 777 -28.91 18.43 30.40
CA ALA A 777 -29.07 18.69 28.97
C ALA A 777 -28.36 17.62 28.12
N PHE A 778 -27.11 17.29 28.46
CA PHE A 778 -26.37 16.25 27.75
C PHE A 778 -26.92 14.86 28.02
N SER A 779 -27.35 14.58 29.25
CA SER A 779 -28.01 13.32 29.61
C SER A 779 -29.28 13.09 28.78
N ALA A 780 -30.02 14.14 28.42
CA ALA A 780 -31.17 14.03 27.54
C ALA A 780 -30.79 13.58 26.11
N HIS A 781 -29.64 14.01 25.58
CA HIS A 781 -29.14 13.53 24.28
C HIS A 781 -28.76 12.04 24.32
N LEU A 782 -28.22 11.56 25.44
CA LEU A 782 -27.84 10.15 25.63
C LEU A 782 -29.04 9.19 25.69
N ASN A 783 -30.26 9.69 25.90
CA ASN A 783 -31.48 8.88 25.79
C ASN A 783 -31.78 8.47 24.34
N GLN A 784 -31.23 9.18 23.36
CA GLN A 784 -31.34 8.79 21.96
C GLN A 784 -30.33 7.67 21.67
N THR A 785 -30.85 6.48 21.35
CA THR A 785 -30.06 5.24 21.25
C THR A 785 -28.96 5.30 20.20
N GLU A 786 -29.23 5.86 19.02
CA GLU A 786 -28.25 5.98 17.93
C GLU A 786 -27.13 6.97 18.29
N PHE A 787 -27.44 8.14 18.84
CA PHE A 787 -26.46 9.12 19.30
C PHE A 787 -25.52 8.50 20.32
N LYS A 788 -26.08 7.83 21.34
CA LYS A 788 -25.30 7.11 22.36
C LYS A 788 -24.40 6.05 21.71
N ARG A 789 -24.94 5.26 20.79
CA ARG A 789 -24.22 4.19 20.10
C ARG A 789 -23.02 4.72 19.30
N PHE A 790 -23.21 5.74 18.45
CA PHE A 790 -22.13 6.35 17.66
C PHE A 790 -21.07 7.04 18.53
N LEU A 791 -21.48 7.68 19.62
CA LEU A 791 -20.56 8.36 20.52
C LEU A 791 -19.65 7.38 21.28
N VAL A 792 -20.23 6.29 21.80
CA VAL A 792 -19.49 5.24 22.51
C VAL A 792 -18.53 4.53 21.56
N ASP A 793 -18.98 4.21 20.35
CA ASP A 793 -18.14 3.56 19.33
C ASP A 793 -16.97 4.45 18.88
N SER A 794 -17.20 5.74 18.67
CA SER A 794 -16.14 6.72 18.39
C SER A 794 -15.13 6.82 19.53
N ALA A 795 -15.59 6.82 20.80
CA ALA A 795 -14.71 6.84 21.96
C ALA A 795 -13.92 5.54 22.11
N ALA A 796 -14.55 4.39 21.85
CA ALA A 796 -13.90 3.08 21.85
C ALA A 796 -12.78 3.00 20.81
N TYR A 797 -13.02 3.49 19.59
CA TYR A 797 -12.01 3.62 18.55
C TYR A 797 -10.81 4.46 19.02
N SER A 798 -11.07 5.65 19.57
CA SER A 798 -10.01 6.55 20.07
C SER A 798 -9.13 5.88 21.13
N ILE A 799 -9.74 5.17 22.08
CA ILE A 799 -9.04 4.43 23.14
C ILE A 799 -8.23 3.28 22.56
N TYR A 800 -8.83 2.49 21.66
CA TYR A 800 -8.15 1.37 20.99
C TYR A 800 -6.90 1.85 20.25
N GLU A 801 -7.05 2.89 19.43
CA GLU A 801 -5.97 3.40 18.60
C GLU A 801 -4.86 4.07 19.43
N PHE A 802 -5.22 4.76 20.51
CA PHE A 802 -4.24 5.24 21.48
C PHE A 802 -3.45 4.07 22.07
N ASN A 803 -4.12 3.02 22.54
CA ASN A 803 -3.47 1.86 23.15
C ASN A 803 -2.58 1.10 22.16
N ARG A 804 -3.01 0.97 20.90
CA ARG A 804 -2.24 0.32 19.83
C ARG A 804 -0.92 1.03 19.55
N LEU A 805 -0.93 2.37 19.62
CA LEU A 805 0.23 3.23 19.35
C LEU A 805 1.03 3.58 20.61
N PHE A 806 0.52 3.23 21.79
CA PHE A 806 1.17 3.55 23.06
C PHE A 806 2.34 2.59 23.32
N ASP A 807 3.49 3.17 23.63
CA ASP A 807 4.71 2.47 23.98
C ASP A 807 5.31 3.19 25.19
N ALA A 808 5.38 2.50 26.34
CA ALA A 808 5.79 3.10 27.60
C ALA A 808 7.23 3.63 27.56
N ASP A 809 8.11 2.98 26.79
CA ASP A 809 9.52 3.40 26.65
C ASP A 809 9.66 4.66 25.78
N LYS A 810 8.64 4.95 24.95
CA LYS A 810 8.59 6.12 24.05
C LYS A 810 7.69 7.24 24.56
N TRP A 811 6.97 7.02 25.66
CA TRP A 811 6.06 8.00 26.23
C TRP A 811 6.83 9.08 27.01
N GLN A 812 6.55 10.34 26.69
CA GLN A 812 7.19 11.50 27.30
C GLN A 812 6.17 12.60 27.55
N ASN A 813 5.78 12.74 28.82
CA ASN A 813 5.05 13.91 29.33
C ASN A 813 3.88 14.36 28.43
N GLY A 814 3.08 13.39 27.94
CA GLY A 814 1.90 13.62 27.09
C GLY A 814 2.04 13.16 25.63
N PHE A 815 3.27 12.89 25.15
CA PHE A 815 3.53 12.57 23.74
C PHE A 815 4.24 11.23 23.58
N VAL A 816 4.00 10.53 22.48
CA VAL A 816 4.72 9.30 22.08
C VAL A 816 5.76 9.69 21.03
N LEU A 817 7.03 9.31 21.23
CA LEU A 817 8.09 9.54 20.24
C LEU A 817 7.72 9.01 18.86
N TYR A 818 8.01 9.80 17.83
CA TYR A 818 7.76 9.53 16.40
C TYR A 818 6.28 9.37 16.03
N ARG A 819 5.36 9.78 16.90
CA ARG A 819 3.93 9.90 16.56
C ARG A 819 3.64 11.30 16.01
N LYS A 820 2.71 11.37 15.06
CA LYS A 820 2.23 12.61 14.47
C LYS A 820 1.20 13.32 15.36
N TYR A 821 1.29 14.64 15.45
CA TYR A 821 0.36 15.50 16.17
C TYR A 821 0.09 16.77 15.36
N SER A 822 -1.17 17.20 15.30
CA SER A 822 -1.49 18.53 14.80
C SER A 822 -1.07 19.59 15.83
N ARG A 823 -0.86 20.84 15.40
CA ARG A 823 -0.61 21.95 16.34
C ARG A 823 -1.69 22.03 17.42
N LYS A 824 -2.95 21.81 17.04
CA LYS A 824 -4.09 21.83 17.95
C LYS A 824 -3.98 20.75 19.02
N ASP A 825 -3.62 19.52 18.63
CA ASP A 825 -3.42 18.42 19.57
C ASP A 825 -2.31 18.73 20.57
N VAL A 826 -1.20 19.31 20.10
CA VAL A 826 -0.07 19.67 20.96
C VAL A 826 -0.49 20.65 22.05
N PHE A 827 -1.18 21.73 21.69
CA PHE A 827 -1.65 22.71 22.70
C PHE A 827 -2.73 22.12 23.62
N ARG A 828 -3.60 21.24 23.12
CA ARG A 828 -4.58 20.51 23.94
C ARG A 828 -3.88 19.65 24.99
N ILE A 829 -2.87 18.88 24.58
CA ILE A 829 -2.09 17.97 25.46
C ILE A 829 -1.24 18.76 26.47
N LEU A 830 -0.73 19.93 26.08
CA LEU A 830 -0.03 20.86 26.97
C LEU A 830 -0.96 21.63 27.92
N ASN A 831 -2.25 21.28 27.98
CA ASN A 831 -3.25 21.90 28.85
C ASN A 831 -3.47 23.41 28.64
N VAL A 832 -3.15 23.94 27.45
CA VAL A 832 -3.37 25.36 27.15
C VAL A 832 -4.88 25.66 27.13
N ALA A 833 -5.29 26.72 27.82
CA ALA A 833 -6.71 27.06 28.00
C ALA A 833 -7.45 27.35 26.68
N GLU A 834 -6.76 27.91 25.68
CA GLU A 834 -7.37 28.28 24.41
C GLU A 834 -6.52 27.81 23.22
N ASN A 835 -7.17 27.36 22.15
CA ASN A 835 -6.47 26.99 20.92
C ASN A 835 -5.86 28.23 20.26
N PRO A 836 -4.52 28.34 20.17
CA PRO A 836 -3.88 29.52 19.62
C PRO A 836 -4.12 29.65 18.11
N VAL A 837 -4.24 30.89 17.63
CA VAL A 837 -4.38 31.18 16.20
C VAL A 837 -3.11 30.73 15.47
N ALA A 838 -3.26 29.92 14.42
CA ALA A 838 -2.13 29.30 13.71
C ALA A 838 -1.07 30.32 13.23
N GLN A 839 -1.49 31.50 12.80
CA GLN A 839 -0.59 32.60 12.41
C GLN A 839 0.32 33.07 13.56
N ASN A 840 -0.17 33.06 14.80
CA ASN A 840 0.61 33.45 15.97
C ASN A 840 1.64 32.38 16.36
N VAL A 841 1.30 31.11 16.15
CA VAL A 841 2.19 29.98 16.41
C VAL A 841 3.39 30.03 15.46
N GLY A 842 3.17 30.15 14.14
CA GLY A 842 4.27 30.09 13.17
C GLY A 842 5.11 28.81 13.38
N GLY A 843 6.38 28.97 13.77
CA GLY A 843 7.28 27.88 14.15
C GLY A 843 7.39 27.56 15.66
N TYR A 844 6.96 28.44 16.56
CA TYR A 844 6.95 28.16 18.01
C TYR A 844 6.10 29.17 18.78
N LEU A 845 5.61 28.81 19.96
CA LEU A 845 4.88 29.74 20.84
C LEU A 845 5.22 29.48 22.30
N VAL A 846 5.83 30.47 22.96
CA VAL A 846 6.08 30.43 24.41
C VAL A 846 4.75 30.63 25.14
N SER A 847 4.46 29.76 26.11
CA SER A 847 3.26 29.86 26.92
C SER A 847 3.25 31.12 27.79
N PRO A 848 2.08 31.70 28.10
CA PRO A 848 1.99 32.92 28.93
C PRO A 848 2.59 32.77 30.34
N ASP A 849 2.54 31.57 30.90
CA ASP A 849 3.11 31.18 32.20
C ASP A 849 4.59 30.78 32.14
N ASN A 850 5.18 30.74 30.94
CA ASN A 850 6.57 30.37 30.68
C ASN A 850 6.93 28.89 30.98
N GLU A 851 5.96 27.99 31.06
CA GLU A 851 6.19 26.58 31.37
C GLU A 851 6.55 25.73 30.13
N HIS A 852 6.09 26.09 28.93
CA HIS A 852 6.35 25.32 27.72
C HIS A 852 6.45 26.17 26.44
N CYS A 853 7.24 25.69 25.48
CA CYS A 853 7.35 26.27 24.14
C CYS A 853 7.49 25.14 23.11
N PRO A 854 6.38 24.62 22.55
CA PRO A 854 6.46 23.65 21.46
C PRO A 854 7.07 24.28 20.21
N ILE A 855 7.97 23.53 19.57
CA ILE A 855 8.72 23.95 18.37
C ILE A 855 8.24 23.11 17.19
N PHE A 856 7.83 23.75 16.10
CA PHE A 856 7.35 23.13 14.88
C PHE A 856 8.26 23.50 13.71
N VAL A 857 8.82 22.48 13.05
CA VAL A 857 9.76 22.64 11.93
C VAL A 857 9.26 21.90 10.70
N ASN A 858 9.27 22.59 9.55
CA ASN A 858 9.21 21.95 8.24
C ASN A 858 10.66 21.76 7.76
N TYR A 859 11.10 20.51 7.67
CA TYR A 859 12.49 20.13 7.46
C TYR A 859 12.99 20.51 6.06
N HIS A 860 12.23 20.14 5.03
CA HIS A 860 12.45 20.61 3.68
C HIS A 860 11.47 21.74 3.37
N LYS A 861 12.03 22.82 2.82
CA LYS A 861 11.31 24.06 2.53
C LYS A 861 11.09 24.17 1.02
N GLU A 862 9.91 24.62 0.60
CA GLU A 862 9.64 24.83 -0.82
C GLU A 862 10.49 25.99 -1.37
N GLU A 863 10.88 25.94 -2.65
CA GLU A 863 11.70 26.98 -3.27
C GLU A 863 11.04 28.37 -3.24
N HIS A 864 9.70 28.40 -3.25
CA HIS A 864 8.85 29.60 -3.31
C HIS A 864 8.35 30.13 -1.94
N ILE A 865 8.86 29.64 -0.79
CA ILE A 865 8.58 30.31 0.49
C ILE A 865 9.35 31.63 0.60
N SER A 866 8.79 32.59 1.35
CA SER A 866 9.47 33.85 1.65
C SER A 866 10.87 33.60 2.20
N GLU A 867 11.89 34.28 1.67
CA GLU A 867 13.27 34.22 2.15
C GLU A 867 13.35 34.51 3.64
N SER A 868 12.45 35.36 4.16
CA SER A 868 12.35 35.68 5.60
C SER A 868 11.90 34.52 6.51
N THR A 869 11.60 33.36 5.91
CA THR A 869 11.17 32.12 6.58
C THR A 869 12.01 30.89 6.19
N LYS A 870 13.05 31.07 5.35
CA LYS A 870 14.05 30.02 5.00
C LYS A 870 15.09 29.83 6.11
N TYR A 871 14.65 29.45 7.31
CA TYR A 871 15.56 29.12 8.41
C TYR A 871 16.47 27.91 8.06
N GLU A 872 17.70 27.87 8.58
CA GLU A 872 18.61 26.74 8.43
C GLU A 872 18.37 25.73 9.57
N ASP A 873 17.18 25.12 9.59
CA ASP A 873 16.86 24.09 10.57
C ASP A 873 17.33 22.75 10.03
N GLU A 874 18.29 22.10 10.69
CA GLU A 874 18.86 20.83 10.22
C GLU A 874 19.35 19.98 11.39
N PHE A 875 19.31 18.67 11.23
CA PHE A 875 20.03 17.81 12.15
C PHE A 875 21.51 17.82 11.81
N VAL A 876 22.34 18.02 12.83
CA VAL A 876 23.80 17.90 12.73
C VAL A 876 24.20 16.42 12.84
N ASN A 877 23.49 15.69 13.71
CA ASN A 877 23.56 14.24 13.88
C ASN A 877 22.25 13.76 14.50
N ASN A 878 22.16 12.48 14.86
CA ASN A 878 20.95 11.90 15.44
C ASN A 878 20.56 12.44 16.83
N LYS A 879 21.35 13.32 17.46
CA LYS A 879 21.08 13.90 18.79
C LYS A 879 21.13 15.42 18.83
N GLU A 880 21.88 16.05 17.93
CA GLU A 880 22.02 17.49 17.84
C GLU A 880 21.17 18.06 16.69
N PHE A 881 20.40 19.11 16.97
CA PHE A 881 19.54 19.78 15.99
C PHE A 881 19.81 21.29 15.99
N ASP A 882 20.19 21.83 14.84
CA ASP A 882 20.32 23.27 14.65
C ASP A 882 18.95 23.89 14.34
N TRP A 883 18.65 24.98 15.01
CA TRP A 883 17.36 25.66 14.90
C TRP A 883 17.54 27.18 14.89
N MET A 884 16.70 27.89 14.12
CA MET A 884 16.65 29.35 14.18
C MET A 884 15.32 29.90 14.70
N SER A 885 15.42 30.99 15.46
CA SER A 885 14.26 31.72 15.95
C SER A 885 13.52 32.49 14.85
N LYS A 886 12.31 32.97 15.18
CA LYS A 886 11.50 33.80 14.28
C LYS A 886 12.28 35.05 13.89
N SER A 887 11.98 35.60 12.72
CA SER A 887 12.66 36.81 12.24
C SER A 887 12.40 38.02 13.15
N ASN A 888 13.35 38.95 13.17
CA ASN A 888 13.38 40.12 14.08
C ASN A 888 13.44 39.70 15.56
N ARG A 889 14.32 38.75 15.87
CA ARG A 889 14.64 38.33 17.24
C ARG A 889 16.11 38.53 17.54
N SER A 890 16.37 38.83 18.80
CA SER A 890 17.69 39.05 19.38
C SER A 890 17.87 38.16 20.61
N LEU A 891 19.11 38.01 21.07
CA LEU A 891 19.40 37.35 22.36
C LEU A 891 18.63 37.96 23.54
N SER A 892 18.31 39.26 23.49
CA SER A 892 17.52 39.96 24.50
C SER A 892 16.00 39.82 24.35
N SER A 893 15.52 39.17 23.28
CA SER A 893 14.09 39.01 23.05
C SER A 893 13.45 38.12 24.11
N ASN A 894 12.25 38.50 24.57
CA ASN A 894 11.60 37.86 25.71
C ASN A 894 11.37 36.36 25.54
N ASP A 895 11.03 35.92 24.34
CA ASP A 895 10.81 34.53 23.95
C ASP A 895 12.11 33.74 23.84
N VAL A 896 13.17 34.35 23.28
CA VAL A 896 14.50 33.74 23.22
C VAL A 896 15.05 33.51 24.64
N GLN A 897 14.92 34.51 25.51
CA GLN A 897 15.31 34.44 26.92
C GLN A 897 14.57 33.31 27.66
N SER A 898 13.30 33.10 27.36
CA SER A 898 12.52 31.97 27.84
C SER A 898 13.07 30.64 27.34
N ILE A 899 13.27 30.48 26.02
CA ILE A 899 13.78 29.25 25.40
C ILE A 899 15.17 28.88 25.95
N LEU A 900 16.02 29.86 26.24
CA LEU A 900 17.33 29.66 26.87
C LEU A 900 17.27 29.30 28.37
N GLY A 901 16.07 29.19 28.96
CA GLY A 901 15.87 28.86 30.37
C GLY A 901 16.22 29.98 31.35
N GLN A 902 16.47 31.21 30.87
CA GLN A 902 16.87 32.34 31.73
C GLN A 902 15.70 32.91 32.55
N LYS A 903 14.47 32.56 32.19
CA LYS A 903 13.24 32.93 32.91
C LYS A 903 12.65 31.79 33.74
N GLY A 904 13.47 30.76 34.02
CA GLY A 904 13.05 29.54 34.69
C GLY A 904 13.03 28.33 33.76
N PRO A 905 12.83 27.13 34.31
CA PRO A 905 12.75 25.90 33.53
C PRO A 905 11.55 25.95 32.57
N ILE A 906 11.78 25.56 31.32
CA ILE A 906 10.77 25.52 30.27
C ILE A 906 10.85 24.18 29.53
N ARG A 907 9.70 23.61 29.16
CA ARG A 907 9.64 22.44 28.28
C ARG A 907 9.73 22.85 26.81
N LEU A 908 10.53 22.12 26.03
CA LEU A 908 10.75 22.41 24.60
C LEU A 908 10.50 21.14 23.78
N PRO A 909 9.23 20.74 23.58
CA PRO A 909 8.94 19.59 22.74
C PRO A 909 9.13 19.95 21.25
N LEU A 910 9.94 19.16 20.54
CA LEU A 910 10.25 19.37 19.13
C LEU A 910 9.33 18.52 18.22
N PHE A 911 8.75 19.16 17.22
CA PHE A 911 7.87 18.54 16.23
C PHE A 911 8.38 18.86 14.81
N ILE A 912 8.63 17.82 14.02
CA ILE A 912 9.18 17.96 12.66
C ILE A 912 8.26 17.32 11.64
N LYS A 913 8.11 17.97 10.50
CA LYS A 913 7.45 17.44 9.31
C LYS A 913 8.41 17.53 8.12
N LYS A 914 8.45 16.51 7.25
CA LYS A 914 9.41 16.45 6.15
C LYS A 914 9.10 17.52 5.10
N ASN A 915 7.88 17.50 4.56
CA ASN A 915 7.40 18.44 3.52
C ASN A 915 6.02 19.02 3.87
N ASN A 916 5.66 20.17 3.30
CA ASN A 916 4.31 20.75 3.47
C ASN A 916 3.19 19.86 2.88
N ASP A 917 3.50 19.01 1.91
CA ASP A 917 2.50 18.18 1.23
C ASP A 917 2.04 16.96 2.06
N GLU A 918 2.74 16.61 3.16
CA GLU A 918 2.39 15.43 3.99
C GLU A 918 1.25 15.67 5.03
N GLY A 919 0.36 16.66 4.80
CA GLY A 919 -0.80 16.94 5.68
C GLY A 919 -0.60 18.08 6.70
N MET A 920 -1.29 18.07 7.83
CA MET A 920 -1.20 19.14 8.85
C MET A 920 -0.42 18.76 10.12
N ASP A 921 -0.08 17.48 10.25
CA ASP A 921 0.52 16.91 11.45
C ASP A 921 2.05 16.86 11.37
N PHE A 922 2.70 16.92 12.53
CA PHE A 922 4.15 16.89 12.71
C PHE A 922 4.55 15.72 13.60
N TYR A 923 5.65 15.04 13.27
CA TYR A 923 6.21 13.98 14.11
C TYR A 923 6.87 14.56 15.36
N TYR A 924 6.53 14.04 16.53
CA TYR A 924 7.20 14.38 17.78
C TYR A 924 8.59 13.74 17.85
N MET A 925 9.64 14.55 17.99
CA MET A 925 11.04 14.10 18.04
C MET A 925 11.59 13.95 19.46
N GLY A 926 10.83 14.38 20.48
CA GLY A 926 11.27 14.38 21.87
C GLY A 926 11.45 15.79 22.42
N GLU A 927 11.81 15.83 23.71
CA GLU A 927 12.21 17.07 24.39
C GLU A 927 13.61 17.49 23.97
N VAL A 928 13.81 18.80 23.78
CA VAL A 928 15.13 19.39 23.52
C VAL A 928 15.58 20.33 24.63
N SER A 929 16.90 20.52 24.74
CA SER A 929 17.50 21.54 25.60
C SER A 929 18.58 22.33 24.84
N PRO A 930 18.65 23.67 25.02
CA PRO A 930 19.62 24.50 24.31
C PRO A 930 21.04 24.27 24.87
N GLU A 931 22.00 24.12 23.97
CA GLU A 931 23.42 24.19 24.31
C GLU A 931 23.85 25.65 24.47
N LEU A 932 23.91 26.14 25.72
CA LEU A 932 24.15 27.56 26.02
C LEU A 932 25.47 28.11 25.43
N ASN A 933 26.46 27.26 25.18
CA ASN A 933 27.73 27.61 24.54
C ASN A 933 27.67 27.63 23.00
N LYS A 934 26.58 27.17 22.39
CA LYS A 934 26.33 27.15 20.93
C LYS A 934 25.06 27.95 20.58
N VAL A 935 24.96 29.16 21.13
CA VAL A 935 23.90 30.13 20.84
C VAL A 935 24.53 31.34 20.15
N GLU A 936 24.04 31.68 18.96
CA GLU A 936 24.62 32.74 18.12
C GLU A 936 23.55 33.73 17.65
N GLN A 937 23.86 35.02 17.74
CA GLN A 937 23.10 36.07 17.09
C GLN A 937 23.52 36.17 15.62
N THR A 938 22.61 35.95 14.68
CA THR A 938 22.90 36.02 13.24
C THR A 938 21.80 36.77 12.48
N THR A 939 21.87 36.79 11.14
CA THR A 939 20.91 37.46 10.27
C THR A 939 20.51 36.58 9.08
N MET A 940 19.27 36.72 8.62
CA MET A 940 18.75 36.07 7.42
C MET A 940 18.17 37.11 6.44
N PRO A 941 18.29 36.94 5.11
CA PRO A 941 17.70 37.84 4.14
C PRO A 941 16.17 37.72 4.11
N ASN A 942 15.47 38.82 3.77
CA ASN A 942 14.05 38.79 3.40
C ASN A 942 13.89 38.89 1.88
N ASP A 943 12.65 38.77 1.37
CA ASP A 943 12.32 38.83 -0.07
C ASP A 943 12.77 40.11 -0.81
N LYS A 944 13.27 41.11 -0.07
CA LYS A 944 13.81 42.38 -0.58
C LYS A 944 15.32 42.51 -0.32
N GLY A 945 16.02 41.44 0.06
CA GLY A 945 17.45 41.41 0.38
C GLY A 945 17.85 42.10 1.69
N LYS A 946 16.90 42.53 2.52
CA LYS A 946 17.18 43.14 3.84
C LYS A 946 17.48 42.06 4.88
N GLN A 947 18.60 42.19 5.56
CA GLN A 947 19.01 41.31 6.66
C GLN A 947 18.09 41.50 7.89
N LEU A 948 17.42 40.42 8.29
CA LEU A 948 16.58 40.31 9.47
C LEU A 948 17.34 39.58 10.58
N SER A 949 17.29 40.13 11.79
CA SER A 949 17.93 39.55 12.98
C SER A 949 17.26 38.23 13.39
N VAL A 950 18.04 37.17 13.60
CA VAL A 950 17.60 35.85 14.10
C VAL A 950 18.62 35.28 15.09
N VAL A 951 18.22 34.31 15.90
CA VAL A 951 19.10 33.62 16.85
C VAL A 951 19.19 32.16 16.44
N LYS A 952 20.41 31.67 16.19
CA LYS A 952 20.69 30.26 15.93
C LYS A 952 21.01 29.57 17.25
N ILE A 953 20.33 28.47 17.54
CA ILE A 953 20.46 27.70 18.77
C ILE A 953 20.71 26.25 18.38
N ARG A 954 21.78 25.65 18.92
CA ARG A 954 21.91 24.20 18.88
C ARG A 954 21.14 23.56 20.02
N PHE A 955 20.26 22.64 19.68
CA PHE A 955 19.50 21.82 20.61
C PHE A 955 20.12 20.43 20.77
N ASN A 956 20.15 19.95 22.00
CA ASN A 956 20.35 18.55 22.33
C ASN A 956 19.01 17.87 22.56
N LEU A 957 18.76 16.77 21.85
CA LEU A 957 17.62 15.92 22.12
C LEU A 957 17.89 15.07 23.36
N ALA A 958 16.86 14.95 24.22
CA ALA A 958 16.90 14.05 25.38
C ALA A 958 17.08 12.58 24.95
N ASN A 959 16.54 12.22 23.78
CA ASN A 959 16.65 10.90 23.18
C ASN A 959 17.14 11.04 21.74
N PRO A 960 18.20 10.34 21.32
CA PRO A 960 18.60 10.34 19.93
C PRO A 960 17.46 9.89 19.02
N VAL A 961 17.32 10.55 17.87
CA VAL A 961 16.46 10.12 16.78
C VAL A 961 16.95 8.77 16.25
N THR A 962 16.04 7.81 16.08
CA THR A 962 16.40 6.54 15.44
C THR A 962 16.98 6.78 14.05
N SER A 963 17.97 5.97 13.64
CA SER A 963 18.60 6.06 12.32
C SER A 963 17.59 6.01 11.18
N ILE A 964 16.51 5.24 11.36
CA ILE A 964 15.40 5.15 10.41
C ILE A 964 14.69 6.50 10.22
N MET A 965 14.28 7.14 11.33
CA MET A 965 13.59 8.44 11.26
C MET A 965 14.53 9.55 10.80
N PHE A 966 15.80 9.49 11.20
CA PHE A 966 16.84 10.41 10.74
C PHE A 966 17.03 10.33 9.22
N ASN A 967 17.19 9.12 8.67
CA ASN A 967 17.36 8.92 7.23
C ASN A 967 16.12 9.37 6.45
N TYR A 968 14.92 9.03 6.92
CA TYR A 968 13.67 9.48 6.30
C TYR A 968 13.59 11.01 6.18
N LEU A 969 14.03 11.76 7.20
CA LEU A 969 14.05 13.22 7.16
C LEU A 969 15.16 13.77 6.25
N HIS A 970 16.30 13.08 6.09
CA HIS A 970 17.43 13.54 5.27
C HIS A 970 17.33 13.18 3.78
N GLU A 971 16.57 12.14 3.43
CA GLU A 971 16.27 11.78 2.04
C GLU A 971 15.64 12.99 1.33
N LYS A 972 16.45 13.73 0.56
CA LYS A 972 15.98 14.88 -0.22
C LYS A 972 14.92 14.37 -1.19
N SER A 973 13.76 15.01 -1.23
CA SER A 973 12.81 14.87 -2.34
C SER A 973 13.44 15.45 -3.61
N ALA A 974 14.36 14.73 -4.23
CA ALA A 974 14.86 15.02 -5.55
C ALA A 974 13.76 14.58 -6.53
N ILE A 975 12.83 15.48 -6.82
CA ILE A 975 12.09 15.66 -8.08
C ILE A 975 11.12 16.81 -7.78
N LYS A 976 11.49 18.02 -8.18
CA LYS A 976 10.52 19.07 -8.48
C LYS A 976 10.72 19.43 -9.93
N THR A 977 9.66 19.25 -10.71
CA THR A 977 9.51 19.78 -12.06
C THR A 977 9.85 21.27 -12.03
N VAL A 978 10.97 21.62 -12.66
CA VAL A 978 11.39 23.01 -12.83
C VAL A 978 10.36 23.70 -13.73
N LYS A 979 9.42 24.45 -13.14
CA LYS A 979 8.75 25.53 -13.87
C LYS A 979 9.80 26.63 -14.06
N PRO A 980 10.05 27.13 -15.28
CA PRO A 980 11.08 28.14 -15.50
C PRO A 980 10.71 29.42 -14.76
N ALA A 981 11.60 29.84 -13.85
CA ALA A 981 11.51 31.11 -13.16
C ALA A 981 11.70 32.27 -14.15
N LYS A 982 10.79 33.25 -14.10
CA LYS A 982 10.96 34.55 -14.79
C LYS A 982 12.20 35.26 -14.23
N THR A 983 13.32 35.20 -14.94
CA THR A 983 14.51 36.00 -14.65
C THR A 983 14.36 37.42 -15.20
N ALA A 984 14.77 38.38 -14.38
CA ALA A 984 14.80 39.80 -14.71
C ALA A 984 15.80 40.07 -15.85
N LYS A 985 15.43 41.02 -16.74
CA LYS A 985 16.22 41.50 -17.88
C LYS A 985 17.64 41.91 -17.49
N VAL A 986 18.63 41.20 -18.01
CA VAL A 986 19.96 41.73 -18.32
C VAL A 986 20.27 41.34 -19.76
N ILE A 987 20.46 42.33 -20.62
CA ILE A 987 20.80 42.16 -22.04
C ILE A 987 22.32 42.18 -22.17
N PRO A 988 22.92 41.12 -22.73
CA PRO A 988 23.97 41.30 -23.72
C PRO A 988 23.66 40.55 -25.01
N ILE A 989 23.92 41.24 -26.12
CA ILE A 989 23.63 40.86 -27.49
C ILE A 989 24.59 39.76 -27.96
N GLN A 990 24.07 38.59 -28.32
CA GLN A 990 24.59 37.76 -29.42
C GLN A 990 23.50 36.84 -29.95
N GLN A 991 23.21 36.98 -31.26
CA GLN A 991 22.10 36.37 -31.97
C GLN A 991 22.25 34.85 -32.10
N SER A 992 21.30 34.11 -31.54
CA SER A 992 20.80 32.86 -32.12
C SER A 992 19.27 32.99 -32.24
N LEU A 993 18.78 32.98 -33.48
CA LEU A 993 17.35 33.07 -33.79
C LEU A 993 16.67 31.75 -33.41
N SER A 994 15.95 31.73 -32.29
CA SER A 994 14.84 30.81 -32.06
C SER A 994 13.54 31.51 -32.45
N PHE A 995 12.89 31.05 -33.51
CA PHE A 995 11.53 31.47 -33.85
C PHE A 995 10.57 30.76 -32.89
N GLU A 996 10.17 31.44 -31.81
CA GLU A 996 8.87 31.14 -31.20
C GLU A 996 7.83 31.91 -32.03
N GLU A 997 6.94 31.19 -32.70
CA GLU A 997 5.80 31.80 -33.40
C GLU A 997 4.85 32.43 -32.37
N GLU A 998 4.75 33.76 -32.36
CA GLU A 998 3.67 34.45 -31.66
C GLU A 998 2.34 34.06 -32.33
N LEU A 999 1.52 33.26 -31.64
CA LEU A 999 0.17 32.90 -32.06
C LEU A 999 -0.67 34.18 -32.24
N ARG A 1000 -1.13 34.46 -33.46
CA ARG A 1000 -2.03 35.58 -33.73
C ARG A 1000 -3.45 35.19 -33.34
N ASN A 1001 -4.13 36.01 -32.55
CA ASN A 1001 -5.53 35.81 -32.13
C ASN A 1001 -5.79 34.44 -31.46
N PRO A 1002 -5.19 34.15 -30.30
CA PRO A 1002 -5.26 32.84 -29.66
C PRO A 1002 -6.70 32.48 -29.23
N ILE A 1003 -7.11 31.25 -29.52
CA ILE A 1003 -8.41 30.67 -29.11
C ILE A 1003 -8.19 29.37 -28.31
N PRO A 1004 -9.08 29.04 -27.36
CA PRO A 1004 -9.01 27.80 -26.60
C PRO A 1004 -9.37 26.57 -27.45
N LEU A 1005 -8.49 25.58 -27.50
CA LEU A 1005 -8.73 24.22 -27.96
C LEU A 1005 -8.94 23.34 -26.72
N TYR A 1006 -10.17 22.93 -26.47
CA TYR A 1006 -10.50 22.08 -25.33
C TYR A 1006 -10.11 20.62 -25.58
N ASP A 1007 -9.59 19.97 -24.54
CA ASP A 1007 -9.07 18.60 -24.58
C ASP A 1007 -10.17 17.51 -24.50
N PHE A 1008 -11.44 17.88 -24.68
CA PHE A 1008 -12.54 16.93 -24.89
C PHE A 1008 -12.84 16.72 -26.38
N TYR A 1009 -13.53 15.62 -26.70
CA TYR A 1009 -14.03 15.37 -28.05
C TYR A 1009 -15.56 15.25 -28.11
N ALA A 1010 -16.14 15.64 -29.24
CA ALA A 1010 -17.56 15.42 -29.52
C ALA A 1010 -17.76 14.28 -30.50
N ALA A 1011 -18.70 13.39 -30.19
CA ALA A 1011 -19.02 12.28 -31.07
C ALA A 1011 -19.84 12.78 -32.27
N ALA A 1012 -19.35 12.53 -33.48
CA ALA A 1012 -20.19 12.44 -34.66
C ALA A 1012 -20.88 11.05 -34.67
N GLY A 1013 -21.62 10.76 -33.60
CA GLY A 1013 -22.43 9.55 -33.35
C GLY A 1013 -23.67 9.94 -32.51
N THR A 1014 -24.07 9.13 -31.52
CA THR A 1014 -25.14 9.48 -30.56
C THR A 1014 -24.67 10.58 -29.59
N PHE A 1015 -23.89 10.23 -28.58
CA PHE A 1015 -23.18 11.14 -27.68
C PHE A 1015 -21.82 10.50 -27.35
N SER A 1016 -20.81 11.29 -26.99
CA SER A 1016 -19.53 10.76 -26.50
C SER A 1016 -19.73 9.98 -25.20
N GLU A 1017 -18.69 9.28 -24.74
CA GLU A 1017 -18.61 8.90 -23.32
C GLU A 1017 -18.65 10.15 -22.43
N LEU A 1018 -19.02 9.98 -21.16
CA LEU A 1018 -18.99 11.07 -20.17
C LEU A 1018 -17.54 11.49 -19.97
N GLN A 1019 -17.26 12.77 -20.17
CA GLN A 1019 -15.93 13.37 -20.05
C GLN A 1019 -15.94 14.43 -18.94
N SER A 1020 -14.90 14.43 -18.11
CA SER A 1020 -14.74 15.35 -16.97
C SER A 1020 -13.70 16.46 -17.19
N GLU A 1021 -12.95 16.42 -18.29
CA GLU A 1021 -11.87 17.37 -18.59
C GLU A 1021 -12.39 18.61 -19.35
N LYS A 1022 -12.11 19.80 -18.81
CA LYS A 1022 -12.37 21.11 -19.45
C LYS A 1022 -11.10 21.96 -19.57
N ASP A 1023 -9.93 21.32 -19.48
CA ASP A 1023 -8.65 21.97 -19.77
C ASP A 1023 -8.54 22.28 -21.27
N PHE A 1024 -7.74 23.29 -21.61
CA PHE A 1024 -7.56 23.72 -22.98
C PHE A 1024 -6.12 24.19 -23.25
N THR A 1025 -5.69 23.97 -24.49
CA THR A 1025 -4.49 24.59 -25.06
C THR A 1025 -4.87 25.79 -25.94
N LEU A 1026 -3.94 26.69 -26.27
CA LEU A 1026 -4.21 27.82 -27.16
C LEU A 1026 -3.72 27.52 -28.58
N ILE A 1027 -4.58 27.72 -29.57
CA ILE A 1027 -4.26 27.60 -31.00
C ILE A 1027 -4.52 28.91 -31.75
N GLU A 1028 -3.96 29.05 -32.96
CA GLU A 1028 -4.14 30.25 -33.78
C GLU A 1028 -5.58 30.35 -34.31
N GLY A 1029 -6.24 31.49 -34.06
CA GLY A 1029 -7.63 31.75 -34.43
C GLY A 1029 -7.76 32.53 -35.75
N PRO A 1030 -9.01 32.69 -36.27
CA PRO A 1030 -9.26 33.48 -37.48
C PRO A 1030 -8.81 34.95 -37.38
N GLU A 1031 -8.51 35.59 -38.51
CA GLU A 1031 -8.23 37.04 -38.54
C GLU A 1031 -9.44 37.83 -38.00
N ASN A 1032 -9.21 38.70 -36.99
CA ASN A 1032 -10.19 39.52 -36.26
C ASN A 1032 -11.03 38.84 -35.15
N SER A 1033 -10.58 37.74 -34.52
CA SER A 1033 -11.24 37.17 -33.33
C SER A 1033 -10.60 37.60 -32.00
N SER A 1034 -11.40 37.95 -30.98
CA SER A 1034 -10.92 38.01 -29.59
C SER A 1034 -10.93 36.62 -28.95
N SER A 1035 -10.15 36.40 -27.88
CA SER A 1035 -9.98 35.07 -27.25
C SER A 1035 -11.27 34.44 -26.70
N ASN A 1036 -12.34 35.24 -26.55
CA ASN A 1036 -13.63 34.78 -26.01
C ASN A 1036 -14.70 34.58 -27.09
N ASP A 1037 -14.40 34.87 -28.36
CA ASP A 1037 -15.40 34.81 -29.44
C ASP A 1037 -15.58 33.40 -30.01
N TYR A 1038 -14.58 32.53 -29.86
CA TYR A 1038 -14.58 31.18 -30.41
C TYR A 1038 -13.83 30.19 -29.51
N PHE A 1039 -14.13 28.91 -29.68
CA PHE A 1039 -13.39 27.80 -29.11
C PHE A 1039 -13.30 26.65 -30.10
N ALA A 1040 -12.39 25.71 -29.88
CA ALA A 1040 -12.24 24.53 -30.71
C ALA A 1040 -12.29 23.25 -29.88
N CYS A 1041 -12.71 22.15 -30.50
CA CYS A 1041 -12.60 20.80 -29.96
C CYS A 1041 -12.49 19.78 -31.09
N LYS A 1042 -12.07 18.55 -30.75
CA LYS A 1042 -11.91 17.46 -31.72
C LYS A 1042 -13.25 16.74 -31.98
N ILE A 1043 -13.52 16.42 -33.25
CA ILE A 1043 -14.72 15.66 -33.64
C ILE A 1043 -14.33 14.23 -34.02
N ILE A 1044 -14.99 13.24 -33.42
CA ILE A 1044 -14.72 11.82 -33.67
C ILE A 1044 -15.99 11.12 -34.17
N GLY A 1045 -15.94 10.57 -35.37
CA GLY A 1045 -17.02 9.76 -35.95
C GLY A 1045 -17.39 10.18 -37.37
N GLU A 1046 -18.20 9.37 -38.04
CA GLU A 1046 -18.48 9.48 -39.48
C GLU A 1046 -19.88 10.03 -39.82
N SER A 1047 -20.74 10.25 -38.81
CA SER A 1047 -22.12 10.68 -39.08
C SER A 1047 -22.27 12.14 -39.55
N MET A 1048 -21.17 12.89 -39.65
CA MET A 1048 -21.12 14.26 -40.16
C MET A 1048 -20.17 14.43 -41.36
N ASN A 1049 -19.68 13.33 -41.94
CA ASN A 1049 -18.59 13.31 -42.92
C ASN A 1049 -18.85 14.02 -44.27
N ARG A 1050 -20.08 14.47 -44.55
CA ARG A 1050 -20.33 15.38 -45.69
C ARG A 1050 -19.78 16.79 -45.47
N VAL A 1051 -19.57 17.18 -44.20
CA VAL A 1051 -19.15 18.54 -43.81
C VAL A 1051 -17.96 18.52 -42.86
N ILE A 1052 -17.87 17.52 -41.98
CA ILE A 1052 -16.84 17.39 -40.94
C ILE A 1052 -16.24 15.97 -41.02
N PRO A 1053 -15.01 15.82 -41.51
CA PRO A 1053 -14.31 14.53 -41.52
C PRO A 1053 -14.03 13.99 -40.11
N HIS A 1054 -13.79 12.68 -40.01
CA HIS A 1054 -13.40 12.05 -38.75
C HIS A 1054 -12.03 12.54 -38.27
N GLY A 1055 -11.95 12.97 -37.02
CA GLY A 1055 -10.71 13.41 -36.37
C GLY A 1055 -10.42 14.89 -36.51
N SER A 1056 -11.22 15.66 -37.26
CA SER A 1056 -11.00 17.08 -37.51
C SER A 1056 -11.13 17.94 -36.24
N ILE A 1057 -10.32 18.99 -36.15
CA ILE A 1057 -10.44 20.03 -35.13
C ILE A 1057 -11.39 21.11 -35.67
N CYS A 1058 -12.50 21.33 -34.98
CA CYS A 1058 -13.57 22.22 -35.44
C CYS A 1058 -13.64 23.48 -34.61
N LEU A 1059 -13.84 24.62 -35.27
CA LEU A 1059 -14.06 25.92 -34.65
C LEU A 1059 -15.56 26.13 -34.37
N PHE A 1060 -15.87 26.55 -33.16
CA PHE A 1060 -17.22 26.85 -32.69
C PHE A 1060 -17.32 28.28 -32.18
N LYS A 1061 -18.48 28.91 -32.42
CA LYS A 1061 -18.87 30.14 -31.77
C LYS A 1061 -19.75 29.81 -30.56
N PRO A 1062 -19.46 30.31 -29.34
CA PRO A 1062 -20.33 30.13 -28.19
C PRO A 1062 -21.76 30.55 -28.50
N TYR A 1063 -22.72 29.71 -28.16
CA TYR A 1063 -24.12 29.99 -28.46
C TYR A 1063 -24.72 31.01 -27.47
N THR A 1064 -25.09 32.20 -27.96
CA THR A 1064 -25.63 33.29 -27.13
C THR A 1064 -27.13 33.57 -27.33
N GLY A 1065 -27.83 32.77 -28.16
CA GLY A 1065 -29.26 32.92 -28.46
C GLY A 1065 -29.56 33.08 -29.97
N GLY A 1066 -30.79 32.76 -30.41
CA GLY A 1066 -31.20 32.81 -31.83
C GLY A 1066 -31.98 31.57 -32.32
N SER A 1067 -32.30 31.52 -33.62
CA SER A 1067 -32.85 30.30 -34.23
C SER A 1067 -31.75 29.31 -34.55
N ARG A 1068 -31.94 28.05 -34.12
CA ARG A 1068 -30.99 26.94 -34.32
C ARG A 1068 -31.36 26.05 -35.52
N ASN A 1069 -32.56 26.23 -36.09
CA ASN A 1069 -33.08 25.35 -37.13
C ASN A 1069 -32.22 25.42 -38.41
N GLY A 1070 -31.71 24.27 -38.86
CA GLY A 1070 -30.83 24.12 -40.02
C GLY A 1070 -29.34 24.31 -39.75
N LYS A 1071 -28.92 24.63 -38.52
CA LYS A 1071 -27.51 24.87 -38.17
C LYS A 1071 -26.83 23.61 -37.64
N ILE A 1072 -25.53 23.47 -37.88
CA ILE A 1072 -24.71 22.43 -37.22
C ILE A 1072 -24.30 22.95 -35.84
N VAL A 1073 -24.65 22.20 -34.81
CA VAL A 1073 -24.47 22.62 -33.42
C VAL A 1073 -23.76 21.55 -32.62
N LEU A 1074 -22.95 22.02 -31.67
CA LEU A 1074 -22.38 21.21 -30.60
C LEU A 1074 -23.38 21.18 -29.44
N VAL A 1075 -23.81 19.98 -29.07
CA VAL A 1075 -24.80 19.74 -28.01
C VAL A 1075 -24.14 18.97 -26.89
N GLU A 1076 -24.26 19.52 -25.69
CA GLU A 1076 -23.86 18.95 -24.42
C GLU A 1076 -25.09 18.27 -23.79
N ASN A 1077 -24.92 17.05 -23.30
CA ASN A 1077 -25.88 16.35 -22.45
C ASN A 1077 -25.29 16.25 -21.05
N ILE A 1078 -26.03 16.76 -20.06
CA ILE A 1078 -25.61 16.94 -18.67
C ILE A 1078 -26.30 15.88 -17.82
N ASP A 1079 -25.53 15.11 -17.04
CA ASP A 1079 -26.10 14.16 -16.08
C ASP A 1079 -26.79 14.93 -14.92
N ILE A 1080 -28.09 14.69 -14.70
CA ILE A 1080 -28.87 15.32 -13.62
C ILE A 1080 -28.29 15.00 -12.23
N GLN A 1081 -27.56 13.90 -12.07
CA GLN A 1081 -26.99 13.51 -10.77
C GLN A 1081 -25.69 14.25 -10.41
N ASP A 1082 -24.97 14.81 -11.39
CA ASP A 1082 -23.73 15.58 -11.18
C ASP A 1082 -23.48 16.60 -12.32
N PRO A 1083 -24.13 17.78 -12.28
CA PRO A 1083 -24.09 18.76 -13.36
C PRO A 1083 -22.75 19.51 -13.50
N ASP A 1084 -21.83 19.38 -12.54
CA ASP A 1084 -20.58 20.13 -12.51
C ASP A 1084 -19.38 19.36 -13.10
N PHE A 1085 -19.44 18.02 -13.16
CA PHE A 1085 -18.24 17.20 -13.42
C PHE A 1085 -18.31 16.19 -14.56
N ASN A 1086 -19.48 15.84 -15.12
CA ASN A 1086 -19.56 14.88 -16.23
C ASN A 1086 -20.51 15.36 -17.34
N SER A 1087 -20.02 15.42 -18.58
CA SER A 1087 -20.84 15.80 -19.73
C SER A 1087 -20.50 14.97 -20.97
N ALA A 1088 -21.51 14.67 -21.79
CA ALA A 1088 -21.34 14.00 -23.07
C ALA A 1088 -21.66 14.94 -24.23
N PHE A 1089 -20.83 14.93 -25.28
CA PHE A 1089 -20.94 15.88 -26.39
C PHE A 1089 -21.26 15.18 -27.71
N THR A 1090 -22.13 15.80 -28.51
CA THR A 1090 -22.45 15.37 -29.88
C THR A 1090 -22.52 16.56 -30.82
N ILE A 1091 -22.25 16.32 -32.10
CA ILE A 1091 -22.37 17.32 -33.16
C ILE A 1091 -23.32 16.84 -34.26
N LYS A 1092 -24.34 17.65 -34.55
CA LYS A 1092 -25.43 17.32 -35.50
C LYS A 1092 -26.06 18.57 -36.11
N THR A 1093 -26.82 18.38 -37.19
CA THR A 1093 -27.66 19.45 -37.75
C THR A 1093 -28.96 19.54 -36.95
N TYR A 1094 -29.22 20.69 -36.35
CA TYR A 1094 -30.38 20.91 -35.49
C TYR A 1094 -31.63 21.20 -36.31
N SER A 1095 -32.75 20.55 -36.00
CA SER A 1095 -34.06 20.88 -36.57
C SER A 1095 -35.14 20.92 -35.50
N SER A 1096 -36.06 21.88 -35.57
CA SER A 1096 -37.24 21.95 -34.68
C SER A 1096 -38.54 21.84 -35.46
N GLU A 1097 -39.45 20.98 -35.00
CA GLU A 1097 -40.80 20.84 -35.54
C GLU A 1097 -41.82 21.46 -34.59
N LYS A 1098 -42.86 22.12 -35.11
CA LYS A 1098 -43.96 22.72 -34.33
C LYS A 1098 -45.27 22.02 -34.67
N SER A 1099 -45.98 21.46 -33.69
CA SER A 1099 -47.37 21.00 -33.86
C SER A 1099 -48.35 22.12 -33.49
N VAL A 1100 -49.37 22.34 -34.31
CA VAL A 1100 -50.47 23.30 -34.04
C VAL A 1100 -51.77 22.52 -33.82
N SER A 1101 -52.48 22.79 -32.73
CA SER A 1101 -53.88 22.37 -32.51
C SER A 1101 -54.75 23.56 -32.13
N GLU A 1102 -56.08 23.45 -32.32
CA GLU A 1102 -57.04 24.56 -32.29
C GLU A 1102 -57.23 25.27 -30.93
N GLU A 1103 -56.67 24.77 -29.82
CA GLU A 1103 -56.89 25.38 -28.48
C GLU A 1103 -55.64 25.64 -27.62
N SER A 1104 -54.41 25.28 -28.04
CA SER A 1104 -53.17 25.71 -27.34
C SER A 1104 -51.88 25.41 -28.13
N TRP A 1105 -50.81 26.16 -27.88
CA TRP A 1105 -49.49 25.95 -28.49
C TRP A 1105 -48.59 25.06 -27.60
N GLY A 1106 -48.17 23.87 -28.07
CA GLY A 1106 -47.12 23.01 -27.47
C GLY A 1106 -47.18 21.57 -28.02
N HIS A 1107 -46.12 20.75 -28.19
CA HIS A 1107 -44.69 20.82 -27.88
C HIS A 1107 -43.83 20.78 -29.16
N THR A 1108 -42.67 21.44 -29.12
CA THR A 1108 -41.62 21.36 -30.16
C THR A 1108 -40.71 20.16 -29.93
N SER A 1109 -40.73 19.15 -30.80
CA SER A 1109 -39.67 18.12 -30.82
C SER A 1109 -38.41 18.70 -31.47
N VAL A 1110 -37.25 18.39 -30.90
CA VAL A 1110 -35.96 18.74 -31.48
C VAL A 1110 -35.35 17.49 -32.09
N VAL A 1111 -34.97 17.58 -33.36
CA VAL A 1111 -34.36 16.48 -34.11
C VAL A 1111 -32.94 16.88 -34.48
N LEU A 1112 -31.96 16.14 -33.95
CA LEU A 1112 -30.55 16.27 -34.32
C LEU A 1112 -30.24 15.27 -35.44
N ARG A 1113 -30.04 15.77 -36.66
CA ARG A 1113 -29.88 14.98 -37.87
C ARG A 1113 -28.40 14.75 -38.22
N PRO A 1114 -28.00 13.52 -38.58
CA PRO A 1114 -26.68 13.27 -39.15
C PRO A 1114 -26.57 13.92 -40.54
N ASN A 1115 -25.35 14.23 -40.96
CA ASN A 1115 -25.03 14.75 -42.29
C ASN A 1115 -23.89 13.92 -42.89
N SER A 1116 -24.21 12.67 -43.24
CA SER A 1116 -23.25 11.66 -43.70
C SER A 1116 -23.56 11.17 -45.11
N PHE A 1117 -22.56 10.67 -45.81
CA PHE A 1117 -22.74 9.92 -47.06
C PHE A 1117 -23.44 8.56 -46.82
N ASP A 1118 -23.35 8.01 -45.60
CA ASP A 1118 -24.06 6.80 -45.20
C ASP A 1118 -25.44 7.13 -44.63
N SER A 1119 -26.49 6.56 -45.23
CA SER A 1119 -27.89 6.72 -44.81
C SER A 1119 -28.29 5.85 -43.61
N SER A 1120 -27.41 4.98 -43.11
CA SER A 1120 -27.68 4.10 -41.96
C SER A 1120 -27.75 4.85 -40.61
N TYR A 1121 -27.15 6.04 -40.52
CA TYR A 1121 -27.19 6.86 -39.30
C TYR A 1121 -28.59 7.41 -39.03
N GLN A 1122 -29.09 7.16 -37.82
CA GLN A 1122 -30.43 7.59 -37.40
C GLN A 1122 -30.41 8.99 -36.76
N ASN A 1123 -31.57 9.65 -36.83
CA ASN A 1123 -31.80 10.92 -36.14
C ASN A 1123 -31.86 10.72 -34.63
N ILE A 1124 -31.33 11.67 -33.86
CA ILE A 1124 -31.54 11.72 -32.41
C ILE A 1124 -32.76 12.62 -32.16
N ILE A 1125 -33.82 12.05 -31.61
CA ILE A 1125 -35.05 12.77 -31.30
C ILE A 1125 -35.03 13.12 -29.81
N ILE A 1126 -35.06 14.41 -29.50
CA ILE A 1126 -35.13 14.92 -28.13
C ILE A 1126 -36.60 15.19 -27.81
N THR A 1127 -37.12 14.45 -26.84
CA THR A 1127 -38.50 14.56 -26.34
C THR A 1127 -38.59 15.62 -25.23
N ALA A 1128 -39.81 16.00 -24.86
CA ALA A 1128 -40.05 16.98 -23.79
C ALA A 1128 -39.51 16.53 -22.41
N GLU A 1129 -39.37 15.22 -22.18
CA GLU A 1129 -38.86 14.64 -20.92
C GLU A 1129 -37.34 14.82 -20.77
N ASN A 1130 -36.57 14.78 -21.86
CA ASN A 1130 -35.09 14.85 -21.80
C ASN A 1130 -34.55 16.22 -22.27
N ALA A 1131 -35.42 17.15 -22.67
CA ALA A 1131 -35.01 18.46 -23.16
C ALA A 1131 -34.32 19.34 -22.09
N ALA A 1132 -34.58 19.07 -20.80
CA ALA A 1132 -33.98 19.79 -19.68
C ALA A 1132 -32.50 19.42 -19.45
N GLU A 1133 -32.05 18.27 -19.96
CA GLU A 1133 -30.69 17.71 -19.78
C GLU A 1133 -29.74 18.14 -20.90
N MET A 1134 -30.24 18.81 -21.96
CA MET A 1134 -29.46 19.13 -23.15
C MET A 1134 -29.25 20.62 -23.34
N ARG A 1135 -27.99 21.01 -23.57
CA ARG A 1135 -27.57 22.38 -23.81
C ARG A 1135 -26.81 22.49 -25.13
N VAL A 1136 -27.22 23.44 -25.98
CA VAL A 1136 -26.39 23.82 -27.13
C VAL A 1136 -25.28 24.75 -26.65
N VAL A 1137 -24.03 24.30 -26.78
CA VAL A 1137 -22.85 25.01 -26.28
C VAL A 1137 -22.17 25.84 -27.36
N GLY A 1138 -22.23 25.42 -28.63
CA GLY A 1138 -21.62 26.17 -29.73
C GLY A 1138 -22.26 25.91 -31.09
N GLU A 1139 -22.14 26.89 -31.97
CA GLU A 1139 -22.49 26.78 -33.39
C GLU A 1139 -21.22 26.51 -34.20
N PHE A 1140 -21.25 25.50 -35.06
CA PHE A 1140 -20.12 25.14 -35.91
C PHE A 1140 -19.83 26.26 -36.93
N VAL A 1141 -18.56 26.65 -37.03
CA VAL A 1141 -18.11 27.71 -37.94
C VAL A 1141 -17.37 27.12 -39.14
N LYS A 1142 -16.30 26.36 -38.88
CA LYS A 1142 -15.47 25.69 -39.90
C LYS A 1142 -14.55 24.63 -39.28
N VAL A 1143 -13.96 23.80 -40.11
CA VAL A 1143 -12.82 22.95 -39.73
C VAL A 1143 -11.54 23.79 -39.76
N LEU A 1144 -10.69 23.66 -38.73
CA LEU A 1144 -9.39 24.33 -38.62
C LEU A 1144 -8.24 23.48 -39.16
N MET A 1145 -8.24 22.18 -38.83
CA MET A 1145 -7.24 21.21 -39.26
C MET A 1145 -7.95 19.89 -39.59
N ASP A 1146 -7.68 19.35 -40.78
CA ASP A 1146 -8.06 17.99 -41.16
C ASP A 1146 -6.89 17.04 -40.90
N THR A 1147 -7.16 15.86 -40.38
CA THR A 1147 -6.19 14.81 -40.02
C THR A 1147 -5.54 14.11 -41.24
N LYS A 1148 -5.50 14.78 -42.40
CA LYS A 1148 -4.92 14.24 -43.64
C LYS A 1148 -3.53 14.77 -43.99
N ASP A 1149 -2.98 15.68 -43.18
CA ASP A 1149 -1.60 16.16 -43.31
C ASP A 1149 -0.73 15.78 -42.12
#